data_AF-A0A938N1P8-F1
#
_entry.id   AF-A0A938N1P8-F1
#
_cell.length_a   1.000
_cell.length_b   1.000
_cell.length_c   1.000
_cell.angle_alpha   90.00
_cell.angle_beta   90.00
_cell.angle_gamma   90.00
#
_symmetry.space_group_name_H-M   'P 1'
#
loop_
_entity.id
_entity.type
_entity.pdbx_description
1 polymer ?
#
loop_
_entity_poly.entity_id
_entity_poly.type
_entity_poly.pdbx_seq_one_letter_code
_entity_poly.pdbx_strand_id
1 'polypeptide(L)'
;MVNADNEVLAAFEGLCYEAVSRETLARALRKPDTRRVYRTDWVVQPPSEDGPAHVGASDGCWLIFADDGGVGARLHFHLAGLGQTSVLVQSGDSYQESAGGFQVRPGEPEDFLKLMEAMRGVAPFGCRGVVHLWSLDATIRAESSAAELMRMQAHACGSVLHLVQALGRDVRFNETALYLVTRGAQAVARTDGLQPAQTSIWGLGRTVAQEYPELRCSLIDLEPAARDELVGDLAEELLGDRREREIAFRGRSRHVSQLVRHEVDRPLRAPVIAEGTYLITGGTGALGLHVAGWLVDQGARHLLLVSRNGVSSDAARAAIERWNREGIDVGVISADISQWSETNRVFEEVRRRGAALRGVLHLAGVLEDGMLQRQSWLGFDRVMAAKVAGCWNLHVATRDLPLDFFVAFSSIAAALGSPGQGNYSAANAFLDGLMLWRVRAGLPGLAINWGPWAGAGMAAATKGTLAGLRPLDASDALQAMSALIRQRASQAVVADIDWDLRRQQAAGSGVSHRDLDRLARGGGEPAAAEGTLRTRLKGTASDEQFPLLIRFVQGLVGQSLGMARHESIDVNRGFFDLGLDSLAVTMLRNQLQTSLGTPLPATIAFEHSTVLSLCRFVAECLLGMKTPPDTANPARRATKRRPDSHESMADLDSLSEEELADRLASRLATLKTDHGKH
;
A
#
# COMPACT_ATOMS: atom_id res chain seq x y z
N MET A 1 -15.36 12.37 -50.97
CA MET A 1 -15.40 13.71 -50.32
C MET A 1 -15.06 14.73 -51.39
N VAL A 2 -15.84 15.78 -51.55
CA VAL A 2 -15.67 16.80 -52.60
C VAL A 2 -15.64 18.20 -51.98
N ASN A 3 -14.99 19.16 -52.64
CA ASN A 3 -15.02 20.58 -52.25
C ASN A 3 -16.31 21.27 -52.74
N ALA A 4 -16.44 22.57 -52.44
CA ALA A 4 -17.58 23.40 -52.85
C ALA A 4 -17.73 23.53 -54.38
N ASP A 5 -16.66 23.26 -55.13
CA ASP A 5 -16.63 23.26 -56.60
C ASP A 5 -16.82 21.84 -57.18
N ASN A 6 -17.29 20.88 -56.36
CA ASN A 6 -17.54 19.48 -56.71
C ASN A 6 -16.30 18.66 -57.14
N GLU A 7 -15.09 19.14 -56.86
CA GLU A 7 -13.87 18.38 -57.13
C GLU A 7 -13.64 17.34 -56.03
N VAL A 8 -13.30 16.10 -56.42
CA VAL A 8 -13.07 14.99 -55.49
C VAL A 8 -11.76 15.20 -54.73
N LEU A 9 -11.87 15.58 -53.46
CA LEU A 9 -10.75 15.76 -52.53
C LEU A 9 -10.24 14.44 -51.94
N ALA A 10 -11.10 13.42 -51.84
CA ALA A 10 -10.75 12.09 -51.35
C ALA A 10 -11.79 11.05 -51.80
N ALA A 11 -11.34 9.88 -52.26
CA ALA A 11 -12.18 8.73 -52.56
C ALA A 11 -11.92 7.63 -51.52
N PHE A 12 -12.99 7.06 -50.95
CA PHE A 12 -12.91 5.91 -50.06
C PHE A 12 -13.14 4.65 -50.90
N GLU A 13 -12.09 3.87 -51.13
CA GLU A 13 -12.19 2.55 -51.75
C GLU A 13 -12.47 1.50 -50.66
N GLY A 14 -13.63 0.84 -50.76
CA GLY A 14 -13.99 -0.26 -49.86
C GLY A 14 -14.48 0.21 -48.49
N LEU A 15 -15.80 0.25 -48.32
CA LEU A 15 -16.41 0.37 -46.99
C LEU A 15 -16.61 -1.05 -46.44
N CYS A 16 -15.69 -1.53 -45.61
CA CYS A 16 -15.92 -2.77 -44.86
C CYS A 16 -16.80 -2.46 -43.65
N TYR A 17 -17.98 -3.07 -43.59
CA TYR A 17 -18.82 -3.08 -42.41
C TYR A 17 -18.81 -4.49 -41.81
N GLU A 18 -18.66 -4.57 -40.49
CA GLU A 18 -18.79 -5.80 -39.73
C GLU A 18 -20.07 -5.70 -38.90
N ALA A 19 -20.92 -6.72 -38.97
CA ALA A 19 -22.16 -6.74 -38.21
C ALA A 19 -21.85 -6.94 -36.72
N VAL A 20 -21.86 -5.85 -35.95
CA VAL A 20 -21.69 -5.88 -34.50
C VAL A 20 -23.05 -5.93 -33.81
N SER A 21 -23.12 -6.65 -32.68
CA SER A 21 -24.34 -6.66 -31.86
C SER A 21 -24.67 -5.23 -31.38
N ARG A 22 -25.96 -4.99 -31.14
CA ARG A 22 -26.45 -3.69 -30.61
C ARG A 22 -25.73 -3.30 -29.31
N GLU A 23 -25.34 -4.27 -28.49
CA GLU A 23 -24.58 -4.05 -27.25
C GLU A 23 -23.13 -3.63 -27.51
N THR A 24 -22.46 -4.25 -28.48
CA THR A 24 -21.10 -3.87 -28.91
C THR A 24 -21.08 -2.48 -29.51
N LEU A 25 -22.07 -2.14 -30.35
CA LEU A 25 -22.22 -0.81 -30.92
C LEU A 25 -22.54 0.23 -29.84
N ALA A 26 -23.45 -0.08 -28.90
CA ALA A 26 -23.76 0.80 -27.78
C ALA A 26 -22.54 1.03 -26.86
N ARG A 27 -21.69 0.02 -26.66
CA ARG A 27 -20.44 0.14 -25.91
C ARG A 27 -19.40 0.99 -26.65
N ALA A 28 -19.27 0.84 -27.96
CA ALA A 28 -18.39 1.66 -28.79
C ALA A 28 -18.85 3.13 -28.92
N LEU A 29 -20.17 3.36 -28.85
CA LEU A 29 -20.79 4.69 -28.90
C LEU A 29 -20.90 5.36 -27.52
N ARG A 30 -20.71 4.63 -26.41
CA ARG A 30 -20.57 5.26 -25.09
C ARG A 30 -19.31 6.11 -25.13
N LYS A 31 -19.46 7.42 -24.86
CA LYS A 31 -18.30 8.27 -24.61
C LYS A 31 -17.52 7.63 -23.46
N PRO A 32 -16.20 7.39 -23.60
CA PRO A 32 -15.40 6.91 -22.48
C PRO A 32 -15.60 7.86 -21.31
N ASP A 33 -15.94 7.31 -20.14
CA ASP A 33 -16.10 8.12 -18.95
C ASP A 33 -14.70 8.52 -18.44
N THR A 34 -14.15 9.58 -19.00
CA THR A 34 -12.85 10.15 -18.64
C THR A 34 -12.82 10.71 -17.21
N ARG A 35 -13.92 10.63 -16.46
CA ARG A 35 -14.02 11.01 -15.03
C ARG A 35 -13.27 10.05 -14.09
N ARG A 36 -12.72 8.96 -14.60
CA ARG A 36 -12.05 7.89 -13.82
C ARG A 36 -10.52 7.94 -13.84
N VAL A 37 -9.94 8.97 -14.47
CA VAL A 37 -8.48 9.13 -14.57
C VAL A 37 -8.02 10.30 -13.72
N TYR A 38 -6.98 10.09 -12.93
CA TYR A 38 -6.43 11.07 -11.98
C TYR A 38 -4.90 11.08 -12.06
N ARG A 39 -4.30 12.15 -11.56
CA ARG A 39 -2.85 12.28 -11.35
C ARG A 39 -2.57 12.94 -10.01
N THR A 40 -1.40 12.69 -9.45
CA THR A 40 -0.89 13.48 -8.33
C THR A 40 -0.35 14.81 -8.86
N ASP A 41 -0.66 15.89 -8.16
CA ASP A 41 -0.19 17.25 -8.39
C ASP A 41 0.41 17.81 -7.10
N TRP A 42 1.42 18.67 -7.22
CA TRP A 42 2.11 19.24 -6.06
C TRP A 42 1.85 20.74 -5.98
N VAL A 43 0.98 21.13 -5.06
CA VAL A 43 0.54 22.52 -4.94
C VAL A 43 1.39 23.25 -3.91
N VAL A 44 1.94 24.40 -4.30
CA VAL A 44 2.64 25.29 -3.35
C VAL A 44 1.67 25.70 -2.26
N GLN A 45 2.05 25.49 -1.00
CA GLN A 45 1.35 26.06 0.12
C GLN A 45 2.08 27.32 0.58
N PRO A 46 1.41 28.49 0.59
CA PRO A 46 2.03 29.69 1.11
C PRO A 46 2.44 29.48 2.57
N PRO A 47 3.47 30.21 3.06
CA PRO A 47 3.81 30.24 4.48
C PRO A 47 2.55 30.50 5.32
N SER A 48 2.45 29.88 6.49
CA SER A 48 1.34 30.18 7.40
C SER A 48 1.37 31.66 7.77
N GLU A 49 0.21 32.32 7.78
CA GLU A 49 0.07 33.71 8.26
C GLU A 49 0.31 33.79 9.77
N ASP A 50 -0.04 32.72 10.49
CA ASP A 50 0.50 32.44 11.81
C ASP A 50 2.00 32.20 11.63
N GLY A 51 2.83 33.10 12.16
CA GLY A 51 4.30 32.98 12.15
C GLY A 51 4.79 31.63 12.69
N PRO A 52 6.11 31.36 12.70
CA PRO A 52 6.63 30.10 13.23
C PRO A 52 5.96 29.84 14.59
N ALA A 53 5.24 28.73 14.69
CA ALA A 53 4.51 28.40 15.91
C ALA A 53 5.49 28.57 17.06
N HIS A 54 5.18 29.44 18.03
CA HIS A 54 6.01 29.59 19.20
C HIS A 54 6.02 28.24 19.91
N VAL A 55 7.06 27.46 19.65
CA VAL A 55 7.30 26.20 20.34
C VAL A 55 7.73 26.63 21.74
N GLY A 56 6.77 26.70 22.67
CA GLY A 56 7.13 26.61 24.08
C GLY A 56 7.97 25.34 24.25
N ALA A 57 9.04 25.41 25.05
CA ALA A 57 9.86 24.26 25.38
C ALA A 57 8.94 23.11 25.81
N SER A 58 8.66 22.18 24.89
CA SER A 58 7.76 21.07 25.19
C SER A 58 8.60 19.96 25.79
N ASP A 59 8.13 19.42 26.90
CA ASP A 59 8.66 18.19 27.47
C ASP A 59 8.47 17.04 26.46
N GLY A 60 9.52 16.67 25.73
CA GLY A 60 9.47 15.56 24.78
C GLY A 60 10.77 15.30 24.04
N CYS A 61 11.20 14.04 23.99
CA CYS A 61 12.38 13.59 23.26
C CYS A 61 12.02 13.25 21.80
N TRP A 62 12.91 13.55 20.87
CA TRP A 62 12.87 13.06 19.49
C TRP A 62 13.77 11.84 19.31
N LEU A 63 13.35 10.90 18.46
CA LEU A 63 14.18 9.76 18.06
C LEU A 63 14.49 9.87 16.57
N ILE A 64 15.77 9.93 16.20
CA ILE A 64 16.21 10.22 14.83
C ILE A 64 17.02 9.03 14.31
N PHE A 65 16.44 8.27 13.38
CA PHE A 65 17.18 7.26 12.61
C PHE A 65 17.99 7.96 11.54
N ALA A 66 19.26 8.24 11.84
CA ALA A 66 20.12 9.12 11.06
C ALA A 66 20.70 8.43 9.83
N ASP A 67 20.68 9.14 8.71
CA ASP A 67 21.33 8.77 7.44
C ASP A 67 22.85 8.91 7.49
N ASP A 68 23.53 8.20 6.60
CA ASP A 68 24.99 8.29 6.44
C ASP A 68 25.42 9.63 5.78
N GLY A 69 24.49 10.32 5.10
CA GLY A 69 24.68 11.65 4.52
C GLY A 69 24.70 12.81 5.54
N GLY A 70 24.49 12.51 6.81
CA GLY A 70 24.59 13.45 7.94
C GLY A 70 23.42 14.42 8.08
N VAL A 71 22.30 14.24 7.35
CA VAL A 71 21.10 15.07 7.57
C VAL A 71 20.59 14.90 9.00
N GLY A 72 20.54 13.66 9.50
CA GLY A 72 20.09 13.34 10.85
C GLY A 72 20.99 13.93 11.94
N ALA A 73 22.31 13.88 11.76
CA ALA A 73 23.25 14.50 12.68
C ALA A 73 23.07 16.03 12.75
N ARG A 74 22.91 16.68 11.59
CA ARG A 74 22.64 18.13 11.54
C ARG A 74 21.29 18.49 12.15
N LEU A 75 20.26 17.68 11.91
CA LEU A 75 18.94 17.86 12.51
C LEU A 75 18.99 17.75 14.04
N HIS A 76 19.71 16.77 14.57
CA HIS A 76 19.95 16.61 16.01
C HIS A 76 20.55 17.88 16.64
N PHE A 77 21.62 18.42 16.04
CA PHE A 77 22.24 19.66 16.52
C PHE A 77 21.31 20.88 16.38
N HIS A 78 20.55 20.97 15.28
CA HIS A 78 19.62 22.08 15.06
C HIS A 78 18.48 22.06 16.08
N LEU A 79 17.89 20.89 16.36
CA LEU A 79 16.87 20.70 17.39
C LEU A 79 17.40 21.04 18.79
N ALA A 80 18.64 20.66 19.12
CA ALA A 80 19.27 21.04 20.38
C ALA A 80 19.43 22.57 20.50
N GLY A 81 19.77 23.26 19.42
CA GLY A 81 19.82 24.74 19.37
C GLY A 81 18.45 25.41 19.59
N LEU A 82 17.36 24.70 19.28
CA LEU A 82 15.98 25.11 19.55
C LEU A 82 15.46 24.63 20.93
N GLY A 83 16.34 24.11 21.79
CA GLY A 83 16.01 23.62 23.13
C GLY A 83 15.23 22.29 23.15
N GLN A 84 15.27 21.52 22.06
CA GLN A 84 14.65 20.20 21.99
C GLN A 84 15.67 19.10 22.31
N THR A 85 15.24 18.05 22.99
CA THR A 85 16.07 16.85 23.23
C THR A 85 15.88 15.85 22.10
N SER A 86 16.95 15.24 21.61
CA SER A 86 16.87 14.18 20.61
C SER A 86 17.93 13.11 20.78
N VAL A 87 17.63 11.88 20.36
CA VAL A 87 18.53 10.73 20.38
C VAL A 87 18.76 10.25 18.95
N LEU A 88 20.02 9.95 18.62
CA LEU A 88 20.39 9.38 17.33
C LEU A 88 20.34 7.86 17.35
N VAL A 89 19.87 7.28 16.25
CA VAL A 89 19.91 5.85 15.95
C VAL A 89 20.63 5.67 14.63
N GLN A 90 21.76 4.97 14.65
CA GLN A 90 22.54 4.64 13.46
C GLN A 90 22.23 3.21 13.01
N SER A 91 22.29 2.97 11.71
CA SER A 91 22.27 1.60 11.19
C SER A 91 23.63 0.94 11.49
N GLY A 92 23.63 -0.36 11.74
CA GLY A 92 24.87 -1.12 11.83
C GLY A 92 24.65 -2.63 11.83
N ASP A 93 25.73 -3.36 12.11
CA ASP A 93 25.77 -4.83 12.07
C ASP A 93 25.50 -5.47 13.43
N SER A 94 25.23 -4.68 14.47
CA SER A 94 24.92 -5.14 15.82
C SER A 94 24.09 -4.11 16.60
N TYR A 95 23.35 -4.56 17.61
CA TYR A 95 22.72 -3.65 18.57
C TYR A 95 23.76 -3.09 19.54
N GLN A 96 23.86 -1.77 19.65
CA GLN A 96 24.73 -1.10 20.63
C GLN A 96 24.02 0.07 21.30
N GLU A 97 24.28 0.27 22.58
CA GLU A 97 23.80 1.40 23.38
C GLU A 97 24.99 2.18 23.90
N SER A 98 24.98 3.49 23.72
CA SER A 98 26.05 4.39 24.14
C SER A 98 25.49 5.73 24.61
N ALA A 99 26.32 6.54 25.29
CA ALA A 99 25.95 7.89 25.67
C ALA A 99 25.59 8.79 24.46
N GLY A 100 26.09 8.47 23.25
CA GLY A 100 25.85 9.21 22.03
C GLY A 100 24.63 8.76 21.22
N GLY A 101 23.91 7.73 21.68
CA GLY A 101 22.77 7.15 20.98
C GLY A 101 22.88 5.64 20.79
N PHE A 102 22.11 5.13 19.83
CA PHE A 102 21.93 3.70 19.58
C PHE A 102 22.44 3.28 18.20
N GLN A 103 22.87 2.03 18.09
CA GLN A 103 23.06 1.34 16.81
C GLN A 103 22.07 0.18 16.73
N VAL A 104 21.39 0.04 15.59
CA VAL A 104 20.36 -0.99 15.37
C VAL A 104 20.59 -1.67 14.02
N ARG A 105 20.41 -2.99 13.97
CA ARG A 105 20.38 -3.74 12.71
C ARG A 105 19.03 -3.52 12.01
N PRO A 106 18.99 -2.96 10.79
CA PRO A 106 17.72 -2.65 10.11
C PRO A 106 16.82 -3.87 9.87
N GLY A 107 17.43 -5.03 9.62
CA GLY A 107 16.73 -6.27 9.32
C GLY A 107 16.26 -7.07 10.53
N GLU A 108 16.54 -6.63 11.76
CA GLU A 108 16.34 -7.43 12.98
C GLU A 108 15.25 -6.83 13.87
N PRO A 109 14.02 -7.38 13.85
CA PRO A 109 12.89 -6.85 14.63
C PRO A 109 13.17 -6.72 16.14
N GLU A 110 13.94 -7.66 16.70
CA GLU A 110 14.28 -7.70 18.11
C GLU A 110 15.10 -6.48 18.55
N ASP A 111 15.93 -5.91 17.68
CA ASP A 111 16.74 -4.74 17.98
C ASP A 111 15.86 -3.48 18.12
N PHE A 112 14.77 -3.38 17.35
CA PHE A 112 13.78 -2.30 17.52
C PHE A 112 13.01 -2.43 18.84
N LEU A 113 12.70 -3.65 19.28
CA LEU A 113 12.09 -3.88 20.59
C LEU A 113 13.03 -3.49 21.74
N LYS A 114 14.32 -3.88 21.65
CA LYS A 114 15.35 -3.45 22.61
C LYS A 114 15.49 -1.94 22.65
N LEU A 115 15.47 -1.28 21.48
CA LEU A 115 15.51 0.18 21.39
C LEU A 115 14.31 0.81 22.12
N MET A 116 13.09 0.32 21.91
CA MET A 116 11.91 0.85 22.61
C MET A 116 11.96 0.64 24.14
N GLU A 117 12.60 -0.45 24.59
CA GLU A 117 12.86 -0.70 26.01
C GLU A 117 13.93 0.25 26.58
N ALA A 118 15.04 0.45 25.87
CA ALA A 118 16.07 1.40 26.31
C ALA A 118 15.54 2.84 26.38
N MET A 119 14.66 3.19 25.44
CA MET A 119 13.96 4.49 25.44
C MET A 119 13.04 4.69 26.66
N ARG A 120 12.75 3.66 27.48
CA ARG A 120 12.05 3.84 28.77
C ARG A 120 12.84 4.70 29.76
N GLY A 121 14.17 4.52 29.78
CA GLY A 121 15.04 5.29 30.67
C GLY A 121 15.23 6.74 30.20
N VAL A 122 15.16 6.98 28.89
CA VAL A 122 15.41 8.29 28.27
C VAL A 122 14.15 9.14 28.16
N ALA A 123 13.04 8.51 27.75
CA ALA A 123 11.77 9.16 27.46
C ALA A 123 10.62 8.33 28.09
N PRO A 124 10.44 8.39 29.42
CA PRO A 124 9.51 7.51 30.15
C PRO A 124 8.05 7.65 29.70
N PHE A 125 7.67 8.83 29.19
CA PHE A 125 6.32 9.14 28.71
C PHE A 125 6.17 9.05 27.18
N GLY A 126 7.15 8.46 26.48
CA GLY A 126 7.16 8.36 25.02
C GLY A 126 7.92 9.51 24.34
N CYS A 127 7.98 9.45 23.01
CA CYS A 127 8.67 10.44 22.18
C CYS A 127 7.68 11.44 21.58
N ARG A 128 8.10 12.70 21.43
CA ARG A 128 7.34 13.70 20.67
C ARG A 128 7.20 13.28 19.21
N GLY A 129 8.29 12.79 18.62
CA GLY A 129 8.28 12.26 17.28
C GLY A 129 9.49 11.38 16.96
N VAL A 130 9.32 10.54 15.95
CA VAL A 130 10.34 9.69 15.36
C VAL A 130 10.59 10.16 13.94
N VAL A 131 11.84 10.47 13.60
CA VAL A 131 12.25 10.88 12.26
C VAL A 131 13.09 9.77 11.65
N HIS A 132 12.61 9.20 10.55
CA HIS A 132 13.28 8.12 9.84
C HIS A 132 13.95 8.64 8.56
N LEU A 133 15.28 8.69 8.57
CA LEU A 133 16.11 9.23 7.48
C LEU A 133 16.89 8.14 6.73
N TRP A 134 16.89 6.89 7.17
CA TRP A 134 17.61 5.79 6.50
C TRP A 134 17.16 5.56 5.05
N SER A 135 15.98 6.04 4.66
CA SER A 135 15.56 5.99 3.26
C SER A 135 16.39 6.94 2.36
N LEU A 136 17.06 7.95 2.92
CA LEU A 136 17.97 8.84 2.19
C LEU A 136 19.19 8.09 1.62
N ASP A 137 19.59 6.99 2.27
CA ASP A 137 20.74 6.17 1.85
C ASP A 137 20.38 5.20 0.71
N ALA A 138 19.09 5.03 0.40
CA ALA A 138 18.62 4.27 -0.77
C ALA A 138 18.82 5.07 -2.07
N THR A 139 20.08 5.27 -2.45
CA THR A 139 20.49 5.98 -3.68
C THR A 139 20.82 4.99 -4.79
N ILE A 140 19.97 4.93 -5.81
CA ILE A 140 20.14 4.02 -6.95
C ILE A 140 20.84 4.71 -8.13
N ARG A 141 21.67 3.95 -8.85
CA ARG A 141 22.40 4.39 -10.05
C ARG A 141 21.95 3.58 -11.27
N ALA A 142 22.27 4.07 -12.47
CA ALA A 142 21.88 3.40 -13.72
C ALA A 142 22.55 2.02 -13.88
N GLU A 143 23.68 1.79 -13.21
CA GLU A 143 24.45 0.55 -13.20
C GLU A 143 24.11 -0.37 -12.02
N SER A 144 23.24 0.07 -11.11
CA SER A 144 22.85 -0.73 -9.95
C SER A 144 22.18 -2.04 -10.38
N SER A 145 22.46 -3.10 -9.65
CA SER A 145 21.81 -4.40 -9.80
C SER A 145 20.47 -4.45 -9.07
N ALA A 146 19.58 -5.36 -9.48
CA ALA A 146 18.34 -5.62 -8.75
C ALA A 146 18.61 -6.09 -7.30
N ALA A 147 19.69 -6.83 -7.06
CA ALA A 147 20.07 -7.30 -5.73
C ALA A 147 20.48 -6.14 -4.80
N GLU A 148 21.22 -5.15 -5.30
CA GLU A 148 21.52 -3.91 -4.55
C GLU A 148 20.25 -3.15 -4.21
N LEU A 149 19.35 -2.99 -5.18
CA LEU A 149 18.07 -2.34 -4.98
C LEU A 149 17.23 -3.04 -3.90
N MET A 150 17.14 -4.37 -3.90
CA MET A 150 16.42 -5.13 -2.86
C MET A 150 17.04 -4.96 -1.47
N ARG A 151 18.38 -4.87 -1.36
CA ARG A 151 19.04 -4.53 -0.09
C ARG A 151 18.70 -3.11 0.40
N MET A 152 18.61 -2.15 -0.52
CA MET A 152 18.14 -0.79 -0.18
C MET A 152 16.69 -0.84 0.33
N GLN A 153 15.82 -1.67 -0.24
CA GLN A 153 14.45 -1.84 0.25
C GLN A 153 14.40 -2.48 1.64
N ALA A 154 15.26 -3.46 1.93
CA ALA A 154 15.37 -4.06 3.27
C ALA A 154 15.79 -3.04 4.31
N HIS A 155 16.76 -2.20 3.97
CA HIS A 155 17.23 -1.14 4.83
C HIS A 155 16.15 -0.06 5.05
N ALA A 156 15.46 0.38 4.00
CA ALA A 156 14.45 1.44 4.08
C ALA A 156 13.07 0.95 4.55
N CYS A 157 12.37 0.14 3.74
CA CYS A 157 11.03 -0.34 4.08
C CYS A 157 11.04 -1.39 5.20
N GLY A 158 12.04 -2.26 5.26
CA GLY A 158 12.15 -3.27 6.31
C GLY A 158 12.34 -2.66 7.69
N SER A 159 13.19 -1.65 7.83
CA SER A 159 13.35 -0.94 9.11
C SER A 159 12.08 -0.19 9.53
N VAL A 160 11.34 0.42 8.59
CA VAL A 160 10.05 1.07 8.92
C VAL A 160 9.00 0.04 9.35
N LEU A 161 8.95 -1.13 8.72
CA LEU A 161 8.08 -2.24 9.16
C LEU A 161 8.39 -2.59 10.62
N HIS A 162 9.64 -2.87 10.95
CA HIS A 162 10.05 -3.25 12.30
C HIS A 162 9.83 -2.12 13.32
N LEU A 163 10.10 -0.87 12.93
CA LEU A 163 9.85 0.31 13.76
C LEU A 163 8.36 0.46 14.10
N VAL A 164 7.47 0.42 13.11
CA VAL A 164 6.02 0.53 13.32
C VAL A 164 5.50 -0.62 14.17
N GLN A 165 6.00 -1.84 13.95
CA GLN A 165 5.66 -3.00 14.76
C GLN A 165 6.08 -2.84 16.23
N ALA A 166 7.23 -2.21 16.48
CA ALA A 166 7.73 -1.96 17.83
C ALA A 166 6.95 -0.82 18.52
N LEU A 167 6.69 0.29 17.81
CA LEU A 167 5.89 1.41 18.32
C LEU A 167 4.46 0.96 18.65
N GLY A 168 3.83 0.17 17.78
CA GLY A 168 2.45 -0.30 17.95
C GLY A 168 2.22 -1.26 19.13
N ARG A 169 3.29 -1.79 19.74
CA ARG A 169 3.22 -2.65 20.93
C ARG A 169 3.29 -1.88 22.25
N ASP A 170 3.72 -0.63 22.23
CA ASP A 170 3.97 0.14 23.43
C ASP A 170 3.12 1.41 23.46
N VAL A 171 2.10 1.39 24.30
CA VAL A 171 1.07 2.43 24.40
C VAL A 171 1.60 3.84 24.69
N ARG A 172 2.83 3.95 25.19
CA ARG A 172 3.49 5.25 25.45
C ARG A 172 3.81 5.99 24.15
N PHE A 173 3.92 5.27 23.04
CA PHE A 173 4.17 5.86 21.72
C PHE A 173 2.88 6.12 20.93
N ASN A 174 1.70 5.94 21.53
CA ASN A 174 0.42 6.20 20.85
C ASN A 174 0.25 7.67 20.43
N GLU A 175 0.96 8.62 21.05
CA GLU A 175 0.93 10.03 20.67
C GLU A 175 2.15 10.46 19.85
N THR A 176 3.08 9.55 19.56
CA THR A 176 4.31 9.84 18.83
C THR A 176 4.05 10.07 17.35
N ALA A 177 4.48 11.21 16.82
CA ALA A 177 4.42 11.47 15.38
C ALA A 177 5.55 10.74 14.63
N LEU A 178 5.24 10.03 13.55
CA LEU A 178 6.22 9.37 12.68
C LEU A 178 6.47 10.19 11.41
N TYR A 179 7.72 10.46 11.10
CA TYR A 179 8.14 11.19 9.89
C TYR A 179 9.05 10.31 9.06
N LEU A 180 8.63 9.98 7.84
CA LEU A 180 9.44 9.22 6.88
C LEU A 180 9.98 10.21 5.84
N VAL A 181 11.31 10.33 5.80
CA VAL A 181 11.96 11.40 5.04
C VAL A 181 12.75 10.81 3.87
N THR A 182 12.48 11.35 2.69
CA THR A 182 13.07 10.99 1.39
C THR A 182 13.74 12.19 0.74
N ARG A 183 14.47 11.97 -0.36
CA ARG A 183 15.07 13.02 -1.18
C ARG A 183 14.95 12.67 -2.67
N GLY A 184 14.20 13.48 -3.40
CA GLY A 184 13.94 13.24 -4.82
C GLY A 184 13.10 11.98 -5.08
N ALA A 185 12.33 11.50 -4.10
CA ALA A 185 11.34 10.47 -4.33
C ALA A 185 10.15 11.00 -5.13
N GLN A 186 9.81 12.29 -4.97
CA GLN A 186 8.65 12.91 -5.60
C GLN A 186 9.07 13.89 -6.70
N ALA A 187 8.36 13.87 -7.83
CA ALA A 187 8.56 14.85 -8.89
C ALA A 187 7.58 16.01 -8.72
N VAL A 188 8.05 17.07 -8.07
CA VAL A 188 7.29 18.30 -7.91
C VAL A 188 7.49 19.18 -9.14
N ALA A 189 8.74 19.35 -9.58
CA ALA A 189 9.08 20.11 -10.78
C ALA A 189 9.56 19.21 -11.92
N ARG A 190 9.47 19.73 -13.15
CA ARG A 190 9.97 19.04 -14.35
C ARG A 190 11.51 18.93 -14.41
N THR A 191 12.25 19.49 -13.48
CA THR A 191 13.73 19.43 -13.50
C THR A 191 14.31 18.70 -12.29
N ASP A 192 13.47 18.19 -11.40
CA ASP A 192 13.91 17.50 -10.20
C ASP A 192 14.72 16.25 -10.53
N GLY A 193 15.83 16.06 -9.81
CA GLY A 193 16.51 14.77 -9.73
C GLY A 193 15.62 13.75 -9.03
N LEU A 194 15.66 12.49 -9.48
CA LEU A 194 14.80 11.42 -8.98
C LEU A 194 15.59 10.27 -8.36
N GLN A 195 15.06 9.71 -7.28
CA GLN A 195 15.56 8.52 -6.59
C GLN A 195 14.43 7.48 -6.50
N PRO A 196 14.21 6.65 -7.54
CA PRO A 196 13.11 5.69 -7.56
C PRO A 196 13.21 4.63 -6.46
N ALA A 197 14.41 4.32 -5.96
CA ALA A 197 14.56 3.41 -4.82
C ALA A 197 13.90 3.92 -3.52
N GLN A 198 13.69 5.24 -3.40
CA GLN A 198 13.08 5.86 -2.23
C GLN A 198 11.55 5.94 -2.32
N THR A 199 10.95 5.73 -3.50
CA THR A 199 9.49 5.89 -3.66
C THR A 199 8.69 4.80 -2.97
N SER A 200 9.27 3.61 -2.74
CA SER A 200 8.62 2.54 -1.99
C SER A 200 8.16 2.97 -0.59
N ILE A 201 8.93 3.85 0.07
CA ILE A 201 8.60 4.31 1.42
C ILE A 201 7.33 5.15 1.44
N TRP A 202 6.99 5.81 0.33
CA TRP A 202 5.75 6.57 0.20
C TRP A 202 4.54 5.65 0.15
N GLY A 203 4.63 4.57 -0.64
CA GLY A 203 3.59 3.54 -0.66
C GLY A 203 3.38 2.90 0.71
N LEU A 204 4.47 2.55 1.40
CA LEU A 204 4.41 2.00 2.76
C LEU A 204 3.83 3.01 3.76
N GLY A 205 4.32 4.25 3.78
CA GLY A 205 3.91 5.27 4.74
C GLY A 205 2.45 5.67 4.62
N ARG A 206 1.87 5.64 3.41
CA ARG A 206 0.43 5.82 3.21
C ARG A 206 -0.39 4.68 3.84
N THR A 207 0.09 3.44 3.77
CA THR A 207 -0.54 2.32 4.51
C THR A 207 -0.35 2.48 6.01
N VAL A 208 0.84 2.89 6.49
CA VAL A 208 1.08 3.17 7.92
C VAL A 208 0.10 4.22 8.44
N ALA A 209 -0.12 5.31 7.69
CA ALA A 209 -1.05 6.38 8.06
C ALA A 209 -2.50 5.89 8.23
N GLN A 210 -2.91 4.84 7.50
CA GLN A 210 -4.25 4.28 7.60
C GLN A 210 -4.37 3.16 8.66
N GLU A 211 -3.32 2.37 8.86
CA GLU A 211 -3.30 1.31 9.87
C GLU A 211 -3.06 1.83 11.29
N TYR A 212 -2.20 2.85 11.43
CA TYR A 212 -1.80 3.48 12.68
C TYR A 212 -2.04 5.00 12.63
N PRO A 213 -3.29 5.47 12.51
CA PRO A 213 -3.62 6.89 12.42
C PRO A 213 -3.11 7.71 13.62
N GLU A 214 -2.96 7.07 14.79
CA GLU A 214 -2.40 7.67 16.00
C GLU A 214 -0.93 8.11 15.85
N LEU A 215 -0.16 7.44 14.98
CA LEU A 215 1.23 7.80 14.71
C LEU A 215 1.37 9.06 13.86
N ARG A 216 0.27 9.65 13.36
CA ARG A 216 0.27 10.87 12.54
C ARG A 216 1.34 10.85 11.43
N CYS A 217 1.49 9.69 10.79
CA CYS A 217 2.57 9.42 9.85
C CYS A 217 2.61 10.49 8.75
N SER A 218 3.78 11.12 8.58
CA SER A 218 4.03 12.16 7.58
C SER A 218 5.15 11.72 6.64
N LEU A 219 4.96 11.94 5.34
CA LEU A 219 5.91 11.70 4.26
C LEU A 219 6.50 13.04 3.83
N ILE A 220 7.82 13.18 3.88
CA ILE A 220 8.53 14.42 3.54
C ILE A 220 9.59 14.12 2.47
N ASP A 221 9.54 14.82 1.33
CA ASP A 221 10.56 14.72 0.29
C ASP A 221 11.41 16.00 0.25
N LEU A 222 12.70 15.84 0.52
CA LEU A 222 13.68 16.92 0.53
C LEU A 222 14.10 17.30 -0.89
N GLU A 223 14.63 18.53 -1.04
CA GLU A 223 15.17 19.02 -2.31
C GLU A 223 16.31 18.11 -2.79
N PRO A 224 16.30 17.65 -4.05
CA PRO A 224 17.34 16.78 -4.59
C PRO A 224 18.74 17.41 -4.56
N ALA A 225 18.84 18.73 -4.77
CA ALA A 225 20.11 19.43 -5.03
C ALA A 225 20.76 20.09 -3.80
N ALA A 226 20.00 20.39 -2.74
CA ALA A 226 20.50 21.14 -1.59
C ALA A 226 21.03 20.21 -0.48
N ARG A 227 22.14 20.54 0.20
CA ARG A 227 22.66 19.75 1.34
C ARG A 227 22.49 20.43 2.71
N ASP A 228 22.53 21.76 2.74
CA ASP A 228 22.71 22.49 4.01
C ASP A 228 21.46 23.29 4.45
N GLU A 229 20.76 23.97 3.54
CA GLU A 229 19.59 24.81 3.88
C GLU A 229 18.32 24.03 4.24
N LEU A 230 18.30 22.71 4.04
CA LEU A 230 17.12 21.86 4.22
C LEU A 230 16.79 21.49 5.67
N VAL A 231 17.79 21.56 6.57
CA VAL A 231 17.62 21.09 7.95
C VAL A 231 16.71 22.04 8.74
N GLY A 232 16.78 23.34 8.47
CA GLY A 232 15.89 24.34 9.07
C GLY A 232 14.43 24.10 8.65
N ASP A 233 14.16 24.02 7.35
CA ASP A 233 12.82 23.76 6.81
C ASP A 233 12.24 22.43 7.35
N LEU A 234 13.07 21.38 7.46
CA LEU A 234 12.66 20.11 8.06
C LEU A 234 12.33 20.28 9.55
N ALA A 235 13.18 20.96 10.34
CA ALA A 235 12.92 21.18 11.76
C ALA A 235 11.64 22.01 12.00
N GLU A 236 11.41 23.04 11.20
CA GLU A 236 10.18 23.84 11.24
C GLU A 236 8.94 22.99 10.95
N GLU A 237 9.01 22.09 9.96
CA GLU A 237 7.92 21.17 9.65
C GLU A 237 7.64 20.18 10.79
N LEU A 238 8.69 19.61 11.40
CA LEU A 238 8.56 18.68 12.52
C LEU A 238 7.94 19.34 13.75
N LEU A 239 8.27 20.60 13.99
CA LEU A 239 7.80 21.33 15.17
C LEU A 239 6.42 21.97 14.98
N GLY A 240 6.01 22.19 13.72
CA GLY A 240 4.71 22.76 13.38
C GLY A 240 3.55 21.78 13.54
N ASP A 241 2.42 22.26 14.06
CA ASP A 241 1.17 21.48 14.07
C ASP A 241 0.36 21.78 12.80
N ARG A 242 0.80 21.19 11.68
CA ARG A 242 0.11 21.32 10.38
C ARG A 242 -0.73 20.07 10.12
N ARG A 243 -1.82 20.24 9.34
CA ARG A 243 -2.73 19.12 8.99
C ARG A 243 -2.19 18.24 7.87
N GLU A 244 -1.45 18.82 6.94
CA GLU A 244 -0.96 18.16 5.73
C GLU A 244 0.17 17.19 6.09
N ARG A 245 0.14 15.98 5.50
CA ARG A 245 1.03 14.88 5.85
C ARG A 245 1.90 14.38 4.68
N GLU A 246 1.67 14.86 3.47
CA GLU A 246 2.48 14.50 2.28
C GLU A 246 3.13 15.74 1.69
N ILE A 247 4.40 15.95 2.01
CA ILE A 247 5.10 17.22 1.86
C ILE A 247 6.31 17.05 0.95
N ALA A 248 6.59 18.06 0.12
CA ALA A 248 7.83 18.13 -0.63
C ALA A 248 8.40 19.55 -0.60
N PHE A 249 9.71 19.67 -0.37
CA PHE A 249 10.42 20.95 -0.35
C PHE A 249 11.14 21.17 -1.68
N ARG A 250 10.85 22.29 -2.36
CA ARG A 250 11.54 22.70 -3.60
C ARG A 250 11.78 24.19 -3.63
N GLY A 251 13.01 24.63 -3.85
CA GLY A 251 13.37 26.05 -3.89
C GLY A 251 12.87 26.82 -2.66
N ARG A 252 13.03 26.24 -1.47
CA ARG A 252 12.51 26.76 -0.17
C ARG A 252 10.97 26.89 -0.09
N SER A 253 10.24 26.35 -1.05
CA SER A 253 8.78 26.32 -1.04
C SER A 253 8.30 24.96 -0.56
N ARG A 254 7.28 24.99 0.31
CA ARG A 254 6.57 23.80 0.80
C ARG A 254 5.45 23.46 -0.17
N HIS A 255 5.49 22.25 -0.74
CA HIS A 255 4.43 21.71 -1.58
C HIS A 255 3.66 20.61 -0.84
N VAL A 256 2.38 20.49 -1.16
CA VAL A 256 1.53 19.40 -0.67
C VAL A 256 1.00 18.58 -1.83
N SER A 257 0.95 17.27 -1.61
CA SER A 257 0.40 16.30 -2.56
C SER A 257 -1.10 16.51 -2.70
N GLN A 258 -1.59 16.49 -3.94
CA GLN A 258 -3.01 16.50 -4.23
C GLN A 258 -3.35 15.54 -5.38
N LEU A 259 -4.33 14.67 -5.20
CA LEU A 259 -4.96 13.96 -6.31
C LEU A 259 -5.90 14.91 -7.07
N VAL A 260 -5.72 15.00 -8.38
CA VAL A 260 -6.53 15.82 -9.28
C VAL A 260 -7.01 14.99 -10.46
N ARG A 261 -8.15 15.36 -11.07
CA ARG A 261 -8.61 14.73 -12.31
C ARG A 261 -7.60 14.97 -13.41
N HIS A 262 -7.35 13.95 -14.21
CA HIS A 262 -6.50 14.04 -15.39
C HIS A 262 -7.37 13.88 -16.63
N GLU A 263 -7.44 14.93 -17.44
CA GLU A 263 -8.21 14.90 -18.67
C GLU A 263 -7.48 14.05 -19.71
N VAL A 264 -8.17 12.99 -20.14
CA VAL A 264 -7.73 12.14 -21.22
C VAL A 264 -8.56 12.50 -22.44
N ASP A 265 -7.90 12.90 -23.52
CA ASP A 265 -8.59 13.25 -24.77
C ASP A 265 -9.27 12.01 -25.39
N ARG A 266 -10.14 12.24 -26.39
CA ARG A 266 -10.86 11.24 -27.22
C ARG A 266 -10.09 9.93 -27.40
N PRO A 267 -10.74 8.76 -27.61
CA PRO A 267 -10.03 7.48 -27.69
C PRO A 267 -8.91 7.54 -28.74
N LEU A 268 -7.67 7.60 -28.23
CA LEU A 268 -6.45 7.63 -29.00
C LEU A 268 -5.91 6.19 -29.04
N ARG A 269 -5.65 5.68 -30.25
CA ARG A 269 -5.04 4.35 -30.41
C ARG A 269 -3.57 4.38 -30.00
N ALA A 270 -3.16 3.39 -29.21
CA ALA A 270 -1.76 3.15 -28.90
C ALA A 270 -0.98 2.86 -30.20
N PRO A 271 0.33 3.19 -30.26
CA PRO A 271 1.17 2.96 -31.44
C PRO A 271 1.55 1.47 -31.53
N VAL A 272 0.58 0.61 -31.84
CA VAL A 272 0.80 -0.82 -32.05
C VAL A 272 0.97 -1.06 -33.56
N ILE A 273 2.14 -1.56 -33.94
CA ILE A 273 2.49 -1.98 -35.29
C ILE A 273 2.48 -3.52 -35.39
N ALA A 274 2.15 -4.05 -36.56
CA ALA A 274 1.97 -5.49 -36.78
C ALA A 274 3.29 -6.25 -36.67
N GLU A 275 4.37 -5.70 -37.20
CA GLU A 275 5.71 -6.30 -37.27
C GLU A 275 6.48 -6.22 -35.94
N GLY A 276 5.91 -5.55 -34.94
CA GLY A 276 6.50 -5.41 -33.61
C GLY A 276 6.22 -6.62 -32.72
N THR A 277 7.19 -6.96 -31.86
CA THR A 277 6.98 -7.89 -30.74
C THR A 277 6.57 -7.13 -29.48
N TYR A 278 5.62 -7.68 -28.74
CA TYR A 278 5.14 -7.14 -27.46
C TYR A 278 5.33 -8.15 -26.33
N LEU A 279 6.10 -7.77 -25.31
CA LEU A 279 6.41 -8.59 -24.14
C LEU A 279 5.40 -8.30 -23.02
N ILE A 280 4.75 -9.33 -22.48
CA ILE A 280 3.78 -9.21 -21.39
C ILE A 280 4.20 -10.12 -20.23
N THR A 281 4.72 -9.54 -19.15
CA THR A 281 5.01 -10.31 -17.92
C THR A 281 3.74 -10.45 -17.09
N GLY A 282 3.52 -11.59 -16.46
CA GLY A 282 2.19 -11.98 -15.96
C GLY A 282 1.20 -12.28 -17.09
N GLY A 283 1.69 -12.52 -18.31
CA GLY A 283 0.89 -12.55 -19.54
C GLY A 283 -0.13 -13.70 -19.62
N THR A 284 0.07 -14.78 -18.87
CA THR A 284 -0.89 -15.91 -18.80
C THR A 284 -1.90 -15.79 -17.67
N GLY A 285 -1.81 -14.74 -16.84
CA GLY A 285 -2.82 -14.42 -15.83
C GLY A 285 -4.05 -13.73 -16.43
N ALA A 286 -5.14 -13.62 -15.66
CA ALA A 286 -6.41 -13.07 -16.13
C ALA A 286 -6.27 -11.67 -16.77
N LEU A 287 -5.58 -10.74 -16.10
CA LEU A 287 -5.30 -9.40 -16.65
C LEU A 287 -4.36 -9.47 -17.87
N GLY A 288 -3.36 -10.36 -17.83
CA GLY A 288 -2.44 -10.60 -18.94
C GLY A 288 -3.16 -11.00 -20.22
N LEU A 289 -4.16 -11.88 -20.13
CA LEU A 289 -4.96 -12.31 -21.29
C LEU A 289 -5.84 -11.18 -21.85
N HIS A 290 -6.41 -10.33 -21.00
CA HIS A 290 -7.14 -9.14 -21.46
C HIS A 290 -6.23 -8.17 -22.21
N VAL A 291 -5.03 -7.94 -21.68
CA VAL A 291 -4.02 -7.06 -22.30
C VAL A 291 -3.48 -7.66 -23.60
N ALA A 292 -3.21 -8.97 -23.65
CA ALA A 292 -2.80 -9.68 -24.86
C ALA A 292 -3.87 -9.58 -25.95
N GLY A 293 -5.14 -9.84 -25.60
CA GLY A 293 -6.26 -9.69 -26.53
C GLY A 293 -6.40 -8.26 -27.05
N TRP A 294 -6.27 -7.26 -26.16
CA TRP A 294 -6.27 -5.86 -26.57
C TRP A 294 -5.14 -5.53 -27.55
N LEU A 295 -3.91 -6.05 -27.35
CA LEU A 295 -2.82 -5.85 -28.30
C LEU A 295 -3.12 -6.47 -29.68
N VAL A 296 -3.71 -7.67 -29.72
CA VAL A 296 -4.17 -8.31 -30.98
C VAL A 296 -5.20 -7.41 -31.67
N ASP A 297 -6.18 -6.90 -30.93
CA ASP A 297 -7.21 -5.99 -31.44
C ASP A 297 -6.62 -4.66 -31.94
N GLN A 298 -5.51 -4.20 -31.34
CA GLN A 298 -4.77 -3.02 -31.81
C GLN A 298 -3.89 -3.31 -33.04
N GLY A 299 -3.75 -4.57 -33.46
CA GLY A 299 -3.03 -4.96 -34.67
C GLY A 299 -1.70 -5.69 -34.43
N ALA A 300 -1.33 -6.00 -33.19
CA ALA A 300 -0.13 -6.79 -32.92
C ALA A 300 -0.21 -8.17 -33.58
N ARG A 301 0.92 -8.67 -34.11
CA ARG A 301 1.03 -10.03 -34.66
C ARG A 301 2.03 -10.91 -33.94
N HIS A 302 2.91 -10.34 -33.11
CA HIS A 302 3.90 -11.08 -32.34
C HIS A 302 3.77 -10.75 -30.84
N LEU A 303 3.40 -11.74 -30.04
CA LEU A 303 3.27 -11.62 -28.59
C LEU A 303 4.25 -12.57 -27.89
N LEU A 304 4.83 -12.11 -26.79
CA LEU A 304 5.64 -12.93 -25.91
C LEU A 304 5.10 -12.83 -24.47
N LEU A 305 4.42 -13.89 -24.02
CA LEU A 305 3.83 -13.97 -22.69
C LEU A 305 4.85 -14.60 -21.73
N VAL A 306 5.14 -13.92 -20.63
CA VAL A 306 6.07 -14.42 -19.61
C VAL A 306 5.34 -14.60 -18.29
N SER A 307 5.51 -15.75 -17.66
CA SER A 307 5.02 -16.02 -16.31
C SER A 307 5.85 -17.14 -15.68
N ARG A 308 5.86 -17.26 -14.35
CA ARG A 308 6.65 -18.31 -13.67
C ARG A 308 6.13 -19.73 -13.92
N ASN A 309 4.84 -19.87 -14.23
CA ASN A 309 4.17 -21.16 -14.40
C ASN A 309 3.81 -21.46 -15.87
N GLY A 310 4.25 -20.61 -16.82
CA GLY A 310 3.83 -20.72 -18.22
C GLY A 310 2.30 -20.70 -18.38
N VAL A 311 1.77 -21.60 -19.23
CA VAL A 311 0.33 -21.75 -19.47
C VAL A 311 -0.28 -22.70 -18.44
N SER A 312 -0.82 -22.15 -17.35
CA SER A 312 -1.36 -22.93 -16.23
C SER A 312 -2.88 -23.00 -16.17
N SER A 313 -3.61 -22.29 -17.04
CA SER A 313 -5.09 -22.28 -17.04
C SER A 313 -5.67 -22.64 -18.40
N ASP A 314 -6.84 -23.29 -18.40
CA ASP A 314 -7.54 -23.64 -19.63
C ASP A 314 -7.98 -22.40 -20.41
N ALA A 315 -8.36 -21.32 -19.71
CA ALA A 315 -8.65 -20.03 -20.33
C ALA A 315 -7.44 -19.46 -21.07
N ALA A 316 -6.23 -19.53 -20.49
CA ALA A 316 -5.01 -19.09 -21.16
C ALA A 316 -4.71 -19.97 -22.37
N ARG A 317 -4.80 -21.30 -22.23
CA ARG A 317 -4.57 -22.25 -23.33
C ARG A 317 -5.51 -21.98 -24.50
N ALA A 318 -6.81 -21.88 -24.23
CA ALA A 318 -7.82 -21.64 -25.26
C ALA A 318 -7.63 -20.29 -25.97
N ALA A 319 -7.26 -19.23 -25.23
CA ALA A 319 -6.98 -17.92 -25.82
C ALA A 319 -5.76 -17.95 -26.75
N ILE A 320 -4.66 -18.58 -26.31
CA ILE A 320 -3.43 -18.70 -27.08
C ILE A 320 -3.65 -19.54 -28.34
N GLU A 321 -4.33 -20.69 -28.22
CA GLU A 321 -4.67 -21.54 -29.37
C GLU A 321 -5.59 -20.83 -30.37
N ARG A 322 -6.51 -20.00 -29.90
CA ARG A 322 -7.35 -19.16 -30.78
C ARG A 322 -6.50 -18.15 -31.55
N TRP A 323 -5.65 -17.37 -30.86
CA TRP A 323 -4.81 -16.37 -31.53
C TRP A 323 -3.82 -16.98 -32.52
N ASN A 324 -3.23 -18.13 -32.19
CA ASN A 324 -2.35 -18.85 -33.11
C ASN A 324 -3.11 -19.32 -34.38
N ARG A 325 -4.38 -19.77 -34.25
CA ARG A 325 -5.22 -20.10 -35.42
C ARG A 325 -5.60 -18.88 -36.25
N GLU A 326 -5.67 -17.71 -35.63
CA GLU A 326 -5.90 -16.42 -36.29
C GLU A 326 -4.62 -15.83 -36.92
N GLY A 327 -3.49 -16.55 -36.86
CA GLY A 327 -2.22 -16.15 -37.46
C GLY A 327 -1.38 -15.18 -36.61
N ILE A 328 -1.71 -15.02 -35.33
CA ILE A 328 -0.88 -14.29 -34.37
C ILE A 328 0.18 -15.24 -33.82
N ASP A 329 1.47 -14.89 -33.90
CA ASP A 329 2.56 -15.63 -33.27
C ASP A 329 2.60 -15.32 -31.77
N VAL A 330 2.10 -16.26 -30.95
CA VAL A 330 2.11 -16.14 -29.49
C VAL A 330 3.11 -17.10 -28.87
N GLY A 331 4.23 -16.56 -28.41
CA GLY A 331 5.21 -17.26 -27.58
C GLY A 331 4.85 -17.23 -26.10
N VAL A 332 5.17 -18.31 -25.37
CA VAL A 332 5.09 -18.34 -23.91
C VAL A 332 6.43 -18.78 -23.34
N ILE A 333 6.98 -18.02 -22.40
CA ILE A 333 8.20 -18.38 -21.66
C ILE A 333 7.86 -18.52 -20.18
N SER A 334 8.27 -19.64 -19.60
CA SER A 334 8.28 -19.81 -18.16
C SER A 334 9.53 -19.13 -17.58
N ALA A 335 9.39 -18.02 -16.87
CA ALA A 335 10.52 -17.31 -16.26
C ALA A 335 10.13 -16.46 -15.04
N ASP A 336 11.02 -16.40 -14.06
CA ASP A 336 10.99 -15.39 -13.00
C ASP A 336 11.83 -14.17 -13.38
N ILE A 337 11.16 -13.08 -13.75
CA ILE A 337 11.82 -11.84 -14.17
C ILE A 337 12.56 -11.12 -13.02
N SER A 338 12.34 -11.50 -11.75
CA SER A 338 13.15 -10.98 -10.64
C SER A 338 14.59 -11.51 -10.67
N GLN A 339 14.81 -12.64 -11.37
CA GLN A 339 16.12 -13.22 -11.59
C GLN A 339 16.73 -12.70 -12.89
N TRP A 340 17.94 -12.14 -12.81
CA TRP A 340 18.61 -11.56 -13.97
C TRP A 340 18.91 -12.61 -15.06
N SER A 341 19.36 -13.80 -14.67
CA SER A 341 19.68 -14.90 -15.60
C SER A 341 18.45 -15.33 -16.42
N GLU A 342 17.30 -15.46 -15.78
CA GLU A 342 16.04 -15.81 -16.44
C GLU A 342 15.51 -14.67 -17.30
N THR A 343 15.65 -13.43 -16.84
CA THR A 343 15.32 -12.24 -17.64
C THR A 343 16.17 -12.20 -18.91
N ASN A 344 17.49 -12.43 -18.82
CA ASN A 344 18.34 -12.44 -19.99
C ASN A 344 17.91 -13.54 -21.00
N ARG A 345 17.52 -14.73 -20.53
CA ARG A 345 16.96 -15.79 -21.39
C ARG A 345 15.70 -15.36 -22.12
N VAL A 346 14.81 -14.59 -21.47
CA VAL A 346 13.63 -14.00 -22.13
C VAL A 346 14.06 -13.08 -23.27
N PHE A 347 15.07 -12.22 -23.06
CA PHE A 347 15.53 -11.30 -24.11
C PHE A 347 16.37 -11.99 -25.21
N GLU A 348 16.99 -13.14 -24.92
CA GLU A 348 17.57 -14.02 -25.94
C GLU A 348 16.49 -14.60 -26.86
N GLU A 349 15.33 -15.01 -26.33
CA GLU A 349 14.17 -15.41 -27.13
C GLU A 349 13.65 -14.25 -27.99
N VAL A 350 13.51 -13.04 -27.42
CA VAL A 350 13.11 -11.85 -28.18
C VAL A 350 14.05 -11.61 -29.36
N ARG A 351 15.37 -11.69 -29.14
CA ARG A 351 16.37 -11.53 -30.21
C ARG A 351 16.27 -12.63 -31.27
N ARG A 352 16.06 -13.89 -30.87
CA ARG A 352 15.95 -15.03 -31.79
C ARG A 352 14.70 -14.98 -32.67
N ARG A 353 13.60 -14.38 -32.20
CA ARG A 353 12.38 -14.19 -33.01
C ARG A 353 12.54 -13.19 -34.16
N GLY A 354 13.59 -12.36 -34.14
CA GLY A 354 13.96 -11.46 -35.23
C GLY A 354 13.11 -10.19 -35.37
N ALA A 355 11.85 -10.20 -34.94
CA ALA A 355 10.99 -9.02 -34.88
C ALA A 355 11.45 -8.05 -33.76
N ALA A 356 11.47 -6.75 -34.05
CA ALA A 356 11.89 -5.75 -33.08
C ALA A 356 10.91 -5.67 -31.89
N LEU A 357 11.44 -5.65 -30.66
CA LEU A 357 10.63 -5.41 -29.48
C LEU A 357 10.16 -3.95 -29.48
N ARG A 358 8.84 -3.74 -29.47
CA ARG A 358 8.21 -2.40 -29.52
C ARG A 358 7.49 -2.02 -28.25
N GLY A 359 7.02 -3.00 -27.47
CA GLY A 359 6.32 -2.71 -26.22
C GLY A 359 6.62 -3.71 -25.12
N VAL A 360 6.67 -3.21 -23.89
CA VAL A 360 6.73 -4.02 -22.67
C VAL A 360 5.55 -3.65 -21.77
N LEU A 361 4.79 -4.65 -21.33
CA LEU A 361 3.74 -4.49 -20.32
C LEU A 361 4.07 -5.38 -19.13
N HIS A 362 4.31 -4.75 -17.98
CA HIS A 362 4.71 -5.42 -16.76
C HIS A 362 3.53 -5.59 -15.80
N LEU A 363 2.90 -6.77 -15.83
CA LEU A 363 1.76 -7.14 -14.97
C LEU A 363 2.12 -8.16 -13.90
N ALA A 364 3.35 -8.70 -13.92
CA ALA A 364 3.78 -9.68 -12.93
C ALA A 364 3.69 -9.11 -11.50
N GLY A 365 3.07 -9.87 -10.62
CA GLY A 365 2.87 -9.50 -9.23
C GLY A 365 2.24 -10.65 -8.46
N VAL A 366 2.40 -10.59 -7.13
CA VAL A 366 1.76 -11.48 -6.16
C VAL A 366 1.19 -10.63 -5.04
N LEU A 367 0.16 -11.13 -4.37
CA LEU A 367 -0.34 -10.57 -3.12
C LEU A 367 0.12 -11.44 -1.95
N GLU A 368 0.45 -10.78 -0.85
CA GLU A 368 0.68 -11.40 0.44
C GLU A 368 0.19 -10.41 1.50
N ASP A 369 -1.12 -10.19 1.46
CA ASP A 369 -1.79 -9.16 2.24
C ASP A 369 -1.83 -9.57 3.72
N GLY A 370 -1.65 -8.59 4.58
CA GLY A 370 -1.66 -8.73 6.02
C GLY A 370 -1.41 -7.37 6.67
N MET A 371 -2.00 -7.16 7.85
CA MET A 371 -1.70 -5.98 8.66
C MET A 371 -0.20 -5.91 8.94
N LEU A 372 0.38 -4.70 8.98
CA LEU A 372 1.81 -4.51 9.21
C LEU A 372 2.29 -5.23 10.47
N GLN A 373 1.47 -5.27 11.53
CA GLN A 373 1.79 -6.00 12.77
C GLN A 373 2.08 -7.51 12.59
N ARG A 374 1.57 -8.11 11.52
CA ARG A 374 1.68 -9.55 11.20
C ARG A 374 2.51 -9.83 9.95
N GLN A 375 2.93 -8.81 9.21
CA GLN A 375 3.80 -9.00 8.05
C GLN A 375 5.25 -9.22 8.49
N SER A 376 6.01 -9.94 7.67
CA SER A 376 7.44 -10.16 7.86
C SER A 376 8.21 -9.58 6.68
N TRP A 377 9.50 -9.27 6.88
CA TRP A 377 10.36 -8.84 5.77
C TRP A 377 10.41 -9.87 4.65
N LEU A 378 10.40 -11.17 4.95
CA LEU A 378 10.37 -12.22 3.93
C LEU A 378 9.11 -12.12 3.04
N GLY A 379 7.95 -11.80 3.62
CA GLY A 379 6.73 -11.55 2.84
C GLY A 379 6.81 -10.27 2.01
N PHE A 380 7.44 -9.21 2.54
CA PHE A 380 7.74 -8.00 1.77
C PHE A 380 8.64 -8.31 0.57
N ASP A 381 9.74 -9.01 0.80
CA ASP A 381 10.73 -9.38 -0.22
C ASP A 381 10.08 -10.15 -1.37
N ARG A 382 9.23 -11.14 -1.07
CA ARG A 382 8.48 -11.90 -2.10
C ARG A 382 7.56 -11.02 -2.96
N VAL A 383 6.81 -10.11 -2.34
CA VAL A 383 5.90 -9.20 -3.06
C VAL A 383 6.68 -8.17 -3.87
N MET A 384 7.75 -7.63 -3.28
CA MET A 384 8.63 -6.66 -3.93
C MET A 384 9.43 -7.28 -5.08
N ALA A 385 9.88 -8.53 -4.98
CA ALA A 385 10.74 -9.15 -6.01
C ALA A 385 10.14 -9.04 -7.42
N ALA A 386 8.84 -9.30 -7.59
CA ALA A 386 8.19 -9.24 -8.89
C ALA A 386 8.14 -7.82 -9.48
N LYS A 387 7.89 -6.80 -8.65
CA LYS A 387 7.66 -5.41 -9.10
C LYS A 387 8.91 -4.55 -9.04
N VAL A 388 9.74 -4.74 -8.02
CA VAL A 388 10.97 -3.99 -7.78
C VAL A 388 12.11 -4.58 -8.59
N ALA A 389 12.60 -5.76 -8.21
CA ALA A 389 13.69 -6.43 -8.93
C ALA A 389 13.30 -6.78 -10.37
N GLY A 390 12.08 -7.30 -10.57
CA GLY A 390 11.57 -7.67 -11.89
C GLY A 390 11.50 -6.49 -12.85
N CYS A 391 10.88 -5.39 -12.46
CA CYS A 391 10.79 -4.21 -13.33
C CYS A 391 12.16 -3.54 -13.54
N TRP A 392 13.04 -3.57 -12.54
CA TRP A 392 14.42 -3.09 -12.69
C TRP A 392 15.19 -3.91 -13.74
N ASN A 393 15.12 -5.24 -13.68
CA ASN A 393 15.73 -6.11 -14.69
C ASN A 393 15.19 -5.84 -16.09
N LEU A 394 13.87 -5.67 -16.23
CA LEU A 394 13.24 -5.27 -17.50
C LEU A 394 13.74 -3.89 -17.96
N HIS A 395 13.90 -2.92 -17.05
CA HIS A 395 14.46 -1.62 -17.38
C HIS A 395 15.88 -1.75 -17.95
N VAL A 396 16.76 -2.46 -17.25
CA VAL A 396 18.16 -2.65 -17.67
C VAL A 396 18.23 -3.38 -19.01
N ALA A 397 17.42 -4.42 -19.21
CA ALA A 397 17.41 -5.20 -20.45
C ALA A 397 16.82 -4.46 -21.67
N THR A 398 16.12 -3.33 -21.46
CA THR A 398 15.39 -2.60 -22.51
C THR A 398 15.88 -1.17 -22.73
N ARG A 399 16.85 -0.68 -21.97
CA ARG A 399 17.31 0.72 -22.00
C ARG A 399 17.80 1.18 -23.38
N ASP A 400 18.40 0.28 -24.15
CA ASP A 400 18.95 0.58 -25.47
C ASP A 400 18.04 0.09 -26.63
N LEU A 401 16.81 -0.34 -26.31
CA LEU A 401 15.85 -0.84 -27.30
C LEU A 401 14.88 0.27 -27.73
N PRO A 402 14.49 0.33 -29.02
CA PRO A 402 13.59 1.35 -29.55
C PRO A 402 12.12 1.02 -29.25
N LEU A 403 11.78 0.99 -27.96
CA LEU A 403 10.41 0.78 -27.50
C LEU A 403 9.53 1.98 -27.86
N ASP A 404 8.30 1.72 -28.26
CA ASP A 404 7.23 2.71 -28.41
C ASP A 404 6.56 2.99 -27.05
N PHE A 405 6.47 1.98 -26.18
CA PHE A 405 5.96 2.12 -24.82
C PHE A 405 6.52 1.07 -23.85
N PHE A 406 6.60 1.46 -22.57
CA PHE A 406 6.85 0.57 -21.45
C PHE A 406 5.79 0.89 -20.39
N VAL A 407 4.90 -0.06 -20.10
CA VAL A 407 3.78 0.14 -19.18
C VAL A 407 3.93 -0.76 -17.96
N ALA A 408 4.03 -0.17 -16.77
CA ALA A 408 4.01 -0.89 -15.50
C ALA A 408 2.61 -0.85 -14.89
N PHE A 409 2.07 -2.02 -14.57
CA PHE A 409 0.79 -2.13 -13.86
C PHE A 409 1.06 -1.96 -12.37
N SER A 410 0.87 -0.72 -11.94
CA SER A 410 0.88 -0.32 -10.54
C SER A 410 -0.51 -0.52 -9.92
N SER A 411 -0.75 0.03 -8.73
CA SER A 411 -2.05 -0.04 -8.05
C SER A 411 -2.39 1.28 -7.38
N ILE A 412 -3.69 1.57 -7.27
CA ILE A 412 -4.20 2.67 -6.45
C ILE A 412 -3.73 2.59 -4.99
N ALA A 413 -3.40 1.38 -4.50
CA ALA A 413 -2.82 1.18 -3.17
C ALA A 413 -1.49 1.94 -2.99
N ALA A 414 -0.66 2.07 -4.04
CA ALA A 414 0.56 2.90 -3.96
C ALA A 414 0.24 4.40 -3.86
N ALA A 415 -0.82 4.86 -4.53
CA ALA A 415 -1.18 6.26 -4.60
C ALA A 415 -1.92 6.76 -3.35
N LEU A 416 -2.79 5.93 -2.77
CA LEU A 416 -3.65 6.32 -1.65
C LEU A 416 -3.34 5.59 -0.34
N GLY A 417 -2.52 4.54 -0.38
CA GLY A 417 -2.40 3.56 0.71
C GLY A 417 -3.58 2.59 0.72
N SER A 418 -3.35 1.39 1.25
CA SER A 418 -4.39 0.40 1.47
C SER A 418 -4.05 -0.42 2.74
N PRO A 419 -4.94 -0.49 3.75
CA PRO A 419 -4.68 -1.25 4.95
C PRO A 419 -4.57 -2.74 4.62
N GLY A 420 -3.63 -3.42 5.27
CA GLY A 420 -3.25 -4.80 4.98
C GLY A 420 -2.36 -4.97 3.75
N GLN A 421 -2.00 -3.90 3.05
CA GLN A 421 -1.25 -3.97 1.79
C GLN A 421 0.03 -3.13 1.82
N GLY A 422 0.74 -3.08 2.96
CA GLY A 422 1.96 -2.29 3.11
C GLY A 422 3.07 -2.68 2.14
N ASN A 423 3.36 -3.99 2.05
CA ASN A 423 4.29 -4.55 1.07
C ASN A 423 3.90 -4.27 -0.39
N TYR A 424 2.63 -4.45 -0.72
CA TYR A 424 2.11 -4.25 -2.08
C TYR A 424 2.10 -2.77 -2.46
N SER A 425 1.71 -1.88 -1.56
CA SER A 425 1.72 -0.43 -1.77
C SER A 425 3.14 0.06 -2.01
N ALA A 426 4.10 -0.41 -1.21
CA ALA A 426 5.52 -0.09 -1.38
C ALA A 426 6.07 -0.60 -2.72
N ALA A 427 5.82 -1.87 -3.07
CA ALA A 427 6.29 -2.47 -4.32
C ALA A 427 5.74 -1.77 -5.57
N ASN A 428 4.49 -1.31 -5.52
CA ASN A 428 3.87 -0.55 -6.62
C ASN A 428 4.36 0.91 -6.67
N ALA A 429 4.63 1.54 -5.53
CA ALA A 429 5.18 2.90 -5.51
C ALA A 429 6.59 2.96 -6.13
N PHE A 430 7.38 1.88 -6.05
CA PHE A 430 8.62 1.75 -6.82
C PHE A 430 8.38 1.82 -8.33
N LEU A 431 7.36 1.12 -8.85
CA LEU A 431 7.02 1.16 -10.28
C LEU A 431 6.71 2.58 -10.74
N ASP A 432 5.95 3.33 -9.92
CA ASP A 432 5.58 4.71 -10.20
C ASP A 432 6.82 5.60 -10.35
N GLY A 433 7.75 5.51 -9.40
CA GLY A 433 9.02 6.23 -9.43
C GLY A 433 9.90 5.82 -10.63
N LEU A 434 10.01 4.51 -10.89
CA LEU A 434 10.85 3.99 -11.97
C LEU A 434 10.37 4.43 -13.36
N MET A 435 9.05 4.42 -13.60
CA MET A 435 8.49 4.84 -14.89
C MET A 435 8.76 6.32 -15.15
N LEU A 436 8.65 7.15 -14.11
CA LEU A 436 9.00 8.55 -14.23
C LEU A 436 10.51 8.75 -14.47
N TRP A 437 11.36 8.01 -13.77
CA TRP A 437 12.81 8.04 -14.01
C TRP A 437 13.18 7.63 -15.44
N ARG A 438 12.51 6.62 -16.02
CA ARG A 438 12.65 6.26 -17.43
C ARG A 438 12.31 7.44 -18.35
N VAL A 439 11.18 8.11 -18.11
CA VAL A 439 10.76 9.28 -18.90
C VAL A 439 11.79 10.42 -18.79
N ARG A 440 12.40 10.64 -17.62
CA ARG A 440 13.48 11.64 -17.46
C ARG A 440 14.74 11.28 -18.24
N ALA A 441 15.04 10.00 -18.39
CA ALA A 441 16.13 9.50 -19.21
C ALA A 441 15.82 9.48 -20.71
N GLY A 442 14.66 10.01 -21.14
CA GLY A 442 14.23 9.99 -22.54
C GLY A 442 13.69 8.64 -23.01
N LEU A 443 13.46 7.70 -22.09
CA LEU A 443 12.93 6.37 -22.39
C LEU A 443 11.40 6.34 -22.17
N PRO A 444 10.65 5.54 -22.94
CA PRO A 444 9.23 5.33 -22.65
C PRO A 444 9.03 4.72 -21.26
N GLY A 445 8.05 5.23 -20.53
CA GLY A 445 7.65 4.74 -19.21
C GLY A 445 6.28 5.30 -18.82
N LEU A 446 5.37 4.41 -18.41
CA LEU A 446 4.04 4.74 -17.91
C LEU A 446 3.69 3.80 -16.76
N ALA A 447 3.47 4.35 -15.56
CA ALA A 447 2.88 3.60 -14.46
C ALA A 447 1.37 3.87 -14.40
N ILE A 448 0.56 2.82 -14.33
CA ILE A 448 -0.89 2.97 -14.13
C ILE A 448 -1.27 2.39 -12.78
N ASN A 449 -1.70 3.26 -11.86
CA ASN A 449 -2.23 2.89 -10.55
C ASN A 449 -3.68 2.44 -10.70
N TRP A 450 -3.89 1.15 -10.97
CA TRP A 450 -5.22 0.59 -11.20
C TRP A 450 -6.05 0.50 -9.91
N GLY A 451 -7.32 0.91 -10.02
CA GLY A 451 -8.39 0.46 -9.14
C GLY A 451 -8.77 -1.01 -9.40
N PRO A 452 -9.76 -1.56 -8.65
CA PRO A 452 -10.20 -2.94 -8.85
C PRO A 452 -10.75 -3.17 -10.25
N TRP A 453 -10.47 -4.33 -10.84
CA TRP A 453 -11.06 -4.76 -12.13
C TRP A 453 -12.21 -5.74 -11.88
N ALA A 454 -13.30 -5.60 -12.62
CA ALA A 454 -14.45 -6.48 -12.52
C ALA A 454 -14.10 -7.88 -13.07
N GLY A 455 -14.36 -8.92 -12.26
CA GLY A 455 -14.28 -10.32 -12.69
C GLY A 455 -12.90 -10.85 -13.08
N ALA A 456 -11.81 -10.08 -12.87
CA ALA A 456 -10.47 -10.46 -13.28
C ALA A 456 -9.39 -10.00 -12.29
N GLY A 457 -8.25 -10.71 -12.29
CA GLY A 457 -7.07 -10.34 -11.52
C GLY A 457 -7.20 -10.58 -10.02
N MET A 458 -6.25 -10.02 -9.26
CA MET A 458 -6.11 -10.29 -7.83
C MET A 458 -7.25 -9.68 -6.99
N ALA A 459 -7.94 -8.66 -7.51
CA ALA A 459 -9.08 -8.02 -6.85
C ALA A 459 -10.33 -8.91 -6.78
N ALA A 460 -10.44 -9.97 -7.60
CA ALA A 460 -11.55 -10.92 -7.52
C ALA A 460 -11.50 -11.80 -6.25
N ALA A 461 -10.33 -11.87 -5.58
CA ALA A 461 -10.12 -12.67 -4.37
C ALA A 461 -10.24 -11.85 -3.07
N THR A 462 -10.15 -10.52 -3.12
CA THR A 462 -10.12 -9.66 -1.93
C THR A 462 -11.54 -9.17 -1.59
N LYS A 463 -12.22 -9.86 -0.65
CA LYS A 463 -13.49 -9.38 -0.07
C LYS A 463 -13.17 -8.41 1.08
N GLY A 464 -13.32 -7.10 0.87
CA GLY A 464 -13.34 -6.13 1.99
C GLY A 464 -12.45 -4.88 1.88
N THR A 465 -11.52 -4.79 0.93
CA THR A 465 -10.55 -3.66 0.81
C THR A 465 -11.01 -2.48 -0.05
N LEU A 466 -12.28 -2.47 -0.50
CA LEU A 466 -12.75 -1.60 -1.58
C LEU A 466 -13.73 -0.51 -1.14
N ALA A 467 -13.69 -0.07 0.11
CA ALA A 467 -14.55 1.02 0.57
C ALA A 467 -14.38 2.28 -0.31
N GLY A 468 -15.43 2.62 -1.06
CA GLY A 468 -15.44 3.74 -1.99
C GLY A 468 -14.77 3.49 -3.35
N LEU A 469 -14.39 2.25 -3.69
CA LEU A 469 -13.83 1.89 -5.01
C LEU A 469 -14.74 0.91 -5.73
N ARG A 470 -15.23 1.28 -6.92
CA ARG A 470 -16.07 0.42 -7.75
C ARG A 470 -15.21 -0.33 -8.78
N PRO A 471 -15.50 -1.61 -9.06
CA PRO A 471 -14.79 -2.37 -10.09
C PRO A 471 -14.91 -1.72 -11.47
N LEU A 472 -13.79 -1.64 -12.18
CA LEU A 472 -13.70 -1.18 -13.56
C LEU A 472 -13.97 -2.32 -14.53
N ASP A 473 -14.74 -2.03 -15.58
CA ASP A 473 -14.81 -2.91 -16.74
C ASP A 473 -13.46 -2.94 -17.47
N ALA A 474 -13.02 -4.15 -17.86
CA ALA A 474 -11.74 -4.34 -18.54
C ALA A 474 -11.62 -3.49 -19.82
N SER A 475 -12.71 -3.36 -20.59
CA SER A 475 -12.71 -2.56 -21.82
C SER A 475 -12.48 -1.07 -21.55
N ASP A 476 -13.13 -0.52 -20.53
CA ASP A 476 -12.97 0.89 -20.13
C ASP A 476 -11.53 1.15 -19.65
N ALA A 477 -10.99 0.23 -18.84
CA ALA A 477 -9.63 0.31 -18.34
C ALA A 477 -8.58 0.27 -19.49
N LEU A 478 -8.73 -0.65 -20.44
CA LEU A 478 -7.85 -0.76 -21.60
C LEU A 478 -7.93 0.46 -22.54
N GLN A 479 -9.11 1.08 -22.68
CA GLN A 479 -9.25 2.34 -23.43
C GLN A 479 -8.50 3.48 -22.75
N ALA A 480 -8.61 3.60 -21.42
CA ALA A 480 -7.84 4.58 -20.65
C ALA A 480 -6.33 4.37 -20.82
N MET A 481 -5.86 3.12 -20.75
CA MET A 481 -4.46 2.77 -21.00
C MET A 481 -4.00 3.20 -22.40
N SER A 482 -4.79 2.89 -23.44
CA SER A 482 -4.47 3.27 -24.83
C SER A 482 -4.25 4.77 -24.98
N ALA A 483 -5.13 5.57 -24.37
CA ALA A 483 -5.04 7.01 -24.45
C ALA A 483 -3.86 7.58 -23.65
N LEU A 484 -3.59 7.05 -22.45
CA LEU A 484 -2.43 7.42 -21.63
C LEU A 484 -1.10 7.10 -22.33
N ILE A 485 -0.99 5.95 -23.01
CA ILE A 485 0.17 5.60 -23.84
C ILE A 485 0.37 6.66 -24.92
N ARG A 486 -0.71 7.05 -25.64
CA ARG A 486 -0.60 8.04 -26.73
C ARG A 486 -0.20 9.42 -26.22
N GLN A 487 -0.73 9.84 -25.07
CA GLN A 487 -0.41 11.12 -24.44
C GLN A 487 1.00 11.14 -23.82
N ARG A 488 1.70 10.00 -23.78
CA ARG A 488 3.01 9.85 -23.12
C ARG A 488 2.95 10.29 -21.65
N ALA A 489 1.86 9.95 -20.97
CA ALA A 489 1.77 10.13 -19.52
C ALA A 489 2.85 9.27 -18.85
N SER A 490 3.48 9.79 -17.79
CA SER A 490 4.46 9.04 -16.99
C SER A 490 3.80 8.24 -15.87
N GLN A 491 2.68 8.75 -15.35
CA GLN A 491 1.91 8.13 -14.28
C GLN A 491 0.44 8.57 -14.37
N ALA A 492 -0.50 7.66 -14.08
CA ALA A 492 -1.89 7.99 -13.85
C ALA A 492 -2.57 6.99 -12.90
N VAL A 493 -3.56 7.46 -12.13
CA VAL A 493 -4.49 6.60 -11.40
C VAL A 493 -5.72 6.40 -12.26
N VAL A 494 -6.13 5.14 -12.45
CA VAL A 494 -7.36 4.81 -13.18
C VAL A 494 -8.26 4.00 -12.25
N ALA A 495 -9.31 4.65 -11.73
CA ALA A 495 -10.22 4.07 -10.75
C ALA A 495 -11.60 4.74 -10.78
N ASP A 496 -12.64 3.96 -10.50
CA ASP A 496 -13.97 4.49 -10.24
C ASP A 496 -14.11 4.72 -8.72
N ILE A 497 -13.98 5.98 -8.32
CA ILE A 497 -13.92 6.40 -6.92
C ILE A 497 -15.25 7.06 -6.54
N ASP A 498 -15.89 6.51 -5.52
CA ASP A 498 -17.03 7.12 -4.83
C ASP A 498 -16.51 8.12 -3.80
N TRP A 499 -16.31 9.36 -4.26
CA TRP A 499 -15.80 10.45 -3.43
C TRP A 499 -16.75 10.83 -2.28
N ASP A 500 -18.06 10.59 -2.42
CA ASP A 500 -19.05 10.90 -1.38
C ASP A 500 -18.92 9.93 -0.22
N LEU A 501 -18.83 8.62 -0.53
CA LEU A 501 -18.57 7.60 0.47
C LEU A 501 -17.22 7.81 1.17
N ARG A 502 -16.17 8.16 0.42
CA ARG A 502 -14.86 8.45 1.03
C ARG A 502 -14.86 9.69 1.92
N ARG A 503 -15.61 10.74 1.57
CA ARG A 503 -15.79 11.93 2.44
C ARG A 503 -16.45 11.56 3.76
N GLN A 504 -17.53 10.78 3.71
CA GLN A 504 -18.25 10.34 4.90
C GLN A 504 -17.35 9.52 5.85
N GLN A 505 -16.50 8.67 5.29
CA GLN A 505 -15.55 7.86 6.06
C GLN A 505 -14.42 8.70 6.66
N ALA A 506 -13.89 9.68 5.91
CA ALA A 506 -12.84 10.56 6.39
C ALA A 506 -13.31 11.51 7.49
N ALA A 507 -14.55 12.01 7.41
CA ALA A 507 -15.15 12.91 8.39
C ALA A 507 -15.22 12.31 9.81
N GLY A 508 -15.26 10.98 9.94
CA GLY A 508 -15.12 10.30 11.23
C GLY A 508 -13.66 10.22 11.71
N SER A 509 -12.72 9.94 10.81
CA SER A 509 -11.33 9.60 11.16
C SER A 509 -10.45 10.77 11.63
N GLY A 510 -10.91 12.01 11.51
CA GLY A 510 -10.09 13.21 11.77
C GLY A 510 -8.97 13.43 10.72
N VAL A 511 -8.83 12.54 9.74
CA VAL A 511 -7.87 12.65 8.64
C VAL A 511 -8.46 13.53 7.55
N SER A 512 -8.04 14.80 7.51
CA SER A 512 -8.39 15.73 6.44
C SER A 512 -7.47 15.46 5.24
N HIS A 513 -8.00 14.80 4.22
CA HIS A 513 -7.36 14.76 2.91
C HIS A 513 -7.94 15.90 2.06
N ARG A 514 -7.15 16.92 1.73
CA ARG A 514 -7.54 18.00 0.79
C ARG A 514 -8.10 17.46 -0.54
N ASP A 515 -7.66 16.28 -0.95
CA ASP A 515 -8.15 15.55 -2.12
C ASP A 515 -9.66 15.30 -2.07
N LEU A 516 -10.15 14.90 -0.89
CA LEU A 516 -11.56 14.64 -0.66
C LEU A 516 -12.38 15.92 -0.72
N ASP A 517 -11.83 17.06 -0.27
CA ASP A 517 -12.56 18.33 -0.23
C ASP A 517 -12.60 19.07 -1.57
N ARG A 518 -11.70 18.77 -2.52
CA ARG A 518 -11.63 19.42 -3.85
C ARG A 518 -12.27 18.59 -4.96
N LEU A 519 -11.99 17.29 -5.04
CA LEU A 519 -12.56 16.42 -6.08
C LEU A 519 -14.07 16.19 -5.91
N ALA A 520 -14.57 16.47 -4.71
CA ALA A 520 -15.96 16.44 -4.28
C ALA A 520 -16.79 17.70 -4.58
N ARG A 521 -16.18 18.81 -5.01
CA ARG A 521 -16.89 20.11 -5.17
C ARG A 521 -17.78 20.07 -6.41
N GLY A 522 -18.88 19.34 -6.27
CA GLY A 522 -19.98 19.20 -7.21
C GLY A 522 -21.32 18.94 -6.51
N GLY A 523 -21.41 18.95 -5.17
CA GLY A 523 -22.70 18.85 -4.49
C GLY A 523 -22.63 18.96 -2.96
N GLY A 524 -23.41 19.91 -2.42
CA GLY A 524 -23.95 19.93 -1.06
C GLY A 524 -22.99 20.30 0.08
N GLU A 525 -23.39 21.29 0.88
CA GLU A 525 -22.84 21.51 2.22
C GLU A 525 -22.99 20.25 3.09
N PRO A 526 -22.05 19.99 4.03
CA PRO A 526 -22.11 18.84 4.90
C PRO A 526 -23.38 18.87 5.75
N ALA A 527 -24.21 17.83 5.64
CA ALA A 527 -25.19 17.52 6.66
C ALA A 527 -24.44 17.24 7.96
N ALA A 528 -24.81 17.97 9.02
CA ALA A 528 -24.24 17.79 10.35
C ALA A 528 -24.30 16.30 10.74
N ALA A 529 -23.13 15.70 10.97
CA ALA A 529 -23.03 14.33 11.45
C ALA A 529 -23.79 14.20 12.77
N GLU A 530 -24.68 13.21 12.86
CA GLU A 530 -25.24 12.75 14.13
C GLU A 530 -24.09 12.58 15.14
N GLY A 531 -24.26 13.11 16.36
CA GLY A 531 -23.16 13.23 17.33
C GLY A 531 -22.38 11.94 17.55
N THR A 532 -21.06 12.08 17.78
CA THR A 532 -20.11 10.98 18.04
C THR A 532 -20.68 9.96 19.05
N LEU A 533 -20.28 8.68 18.94
CA LEU A 533 -20.72 7.63 19.87
C LEU A 533 -20.50 8.05 21.32
N ARG A 534 -19.42 8.78 21.61
CA ARG A 534 -19.15 9.37 22.92
C ARG A 534 -20.21 10.36 23.38
N THR A 535 -20.69 11.25 22.50
CA THR A 535 -21.80 12.17 22.80
C THR A 535 -23.10 11.41 23.08
N ARG A 536 -23.37 10.37 22.29
CA ARG A 536 -24.56 9.52 22.47
C ARG A 536 -24.52 8.75 23.79
N LEU A 537 -23.38 8.17 24.13
CA LEU A 537 -23.16 7.48 25.41
C LEU A 537 -23.34 8.45 26.59
N LYS A 538 -22.76 9.66 26.53
CA LYS A 538 -22.92 10.68 27.59
C LYS A 538 -24.38 11.12 27.79
N GLY A 539 -25.19 11.13 26.74
CA GLY A 539 -26.61 11.48 26.79
C GLY A 539 -27.57 10.32 27.13
N THR A 540 -27.05 9.10 27.28
CA THR A 540 -27.84 7.90 27.59
C THR A 540 -27.74 7.57 29.08
N ALA A 541 -28.79 7.00 29.67
CA ALA A 541 -28.78 6.58 31.07
C ALA A 541 -27.69 5.52 31.34
N SER A 542 -27.12 5.50 32.56
CA SER A 542 -25.93 4.71 32.88
C SER A 542 -26.10 3.19 32.67
N ASP A 543 -27.31 2.68 32.78
CA ASP A 543 -27.68 1.28 32.57
C ASP A 543 -27.85 0.91 31.08
N GLU A 544 -28.20 1.87 30.23
CA GLU A 544 -28.37 1.67 28.79
C GLU A 544 -27.09 1.94 27.97
N GLN A 545 -26.09 2.57 28.58
CA GLN A 545 -24.82 2.92 27.93
C GLN A 545 -24.03 1.69 27.44
N PHE A 546 -23.87 0.65 28.28
CA PHE A 546 -23.13 -0.55 27.91
C PHE A 546 -23.83 -1.39 26.82
N PRO A 547 -25.16 -1.64 26.91
CA PRO A 547 -25.92 -2.23 25.80
C PRO A 547 -25.82 -1.42 24.50
N LEU A 548 -25.82 -0.08 24.56
CA LEU A 548 -25.65 0.77 23.39
C LEU A 548 -24.28 0.56 22.72
N LEU A 549 -23.21 0.48 23.52
CA LEU A 549 -21.86 0.19 23.03
C LEU A 549 -21.77 -1.19 22.36
N ILE A 550 -22.37 -2.23 22.97
CA ILE A 550 -22.43 -3.58 22.39
C ILE A 550 -23.12 -3.55 21.02
N ARG A 551 -24.30 -2.95 20.92
CA ARG A 551 -25.03 -2.87 19.64
C ARG A 551 -24.24 -2.11 18.58
N PHE A 552 -23.52 -1.07 18.98
CA PHE A 552 -22.67 -0.32 18.06
C PHE A 552 -21.56 -1.20 17.50
N VAL A 553 -20.81 -1.90 18.36
CA VAL A 553 -19.72 -2.80 17.93
C VAL A 553 -20.27 -3.98 17.11
N GLN A 554 -21.40 -4.56 17.48
CA GLN A 554 -22.09 -5.58 16.65
C GLN A 554 -22.45 -5.03 15.27
N GLY A 555 -22.92 -3.78 15.19
CA GLY A 555 -23.20 -3.12 13.91
C GLY A 555 -21.97 -3.01 13.01
N LEU A 556 -20.81 -2.62 13.58
CA LEU A 556 -19.55 -2.55 12.84
C LEU A 556 -19.06 -3.93 12.38
N VAL A 557 -19.19 -4.95 13.24
CA VAL A 557 -18.87 -6.34 12.92
C VAL A 557 -19.77 -6.87 11.79
N GLY A 558 -21.08 -6.59 11.86
CA GLY A 558 -22.05 -7.01 10.84
C GLY A 558 -21.79 -6.35 9.48
N GLN A 559 -21.39 -5.08 9.47
CA GLN A 559 -20.95 -4.39 8.25
C GLN A 559 -19.72 -5.07 7.63
N SER A 560 -18.76 -5.46 8.47
CA SER A 560 -17.53 -6.13 8.02
C SER A 560 -17.79 -7.52 7.43
N LEU A 561 -18.82 -8.22 7.93
CA LEU A 561 -19.24 -9.54 7.45
C LEU A 561 -20.25 -9.47 6.28
N GLY A 562 -20.71 -8.29 5.89
CA GLY A 562 -21.74 -8.13 4.86
C GLY A 562 -23.12 -8.67 5.27
N MET A 563 -23.38 -8.77 6.58
CA MET A 563 -24.61 -9.33 7.14
C MET A 563 -25.78 -8.35 7.00
N ALA A 564 -27.00 -8.88 6.80
CA ALA A 564 -28.21 -8.07 6.83
C ALA A 564 -28.49 -7.57 8.26
N ARG A 565 -29.11 -6.38 8.39
CA ARG A 565 -29.36 -5.68 9.67
C ARG A 565 -30.10 -6.48 10.77
N HIS A 566 -30.62 -7.68 10.47
CA HIS A 566 -31.44 -8.51 11.38
C HIS A 566 -30.74 -9.80 11.84
N GLU A 567 -29.51 -10.08 11.41
CA GLU A 567 -28.75 -11.24 11.89
C GLU A 567 -28.05 -10.92 13.22
N SER A 568 -28.25 -11.75 14.25
CA SER A 568 -27.66 -11.52 15.58
C SER A 568 -26.25 -12.07 15.67
N ILE A 569 -25.27 -11.20 15.91
CA ILE A 569 -23.88 -11.58 16.17
C ILE A 569 -23.73 -12.02 17.62
N ASP A 570 -23.22 -13.23 17.84
CA ASP A 570 -22.86 -13.70 19.17
C ASP A 570 -21.69 -12.87 19.73
N VAL A 571 -21.95 -12.18 20.84
CA VAL A 571 -21.00 -11.26 21.47
C VAL A 571 -19.84 -11.97 22.17
N ASN A 572 -19.95 -13.28 22.41
CA ASN A 572 -18.94 -14.08 23.10
C ASN A 572 -18.05 -14.86 22.12
N ARG A 573 -18.44 -14.95 20.85
CA ARG A 573 -17.67 -15.64 19.82
C ARG A 573 -16.50 -14.76 19.37
N GLY A 574 -15.35 -15.40 19.13
CA GLY A 574 -14.15 -14.73 18.66
C GLY A 574 -14.38 -14.06 17.30
N PHE A 575 -13.79 -12.89 17.05
CA PHE A 575 -13.89 -12.20 15.76
C PHE A 575 -13.44 -13.10 14.59
N PHE A 576 -12.35 -13.85 14.76
CA PHE A 576 -11.88 -14.81 13.74
C PHE A 576 -12.84 -15.98 13.55
N ASP A 577 -13.45 -16.48 14.62
CA ASP A 577 -14.45 -17.55 14.55
C ASP A 577 -15.75 -17.08 13.88
N LEU A 578 -16.03 -15.77 13.94
CA LEU A 578 -17.12 -15.11 13.22
C LEU A 578 -16.80 -14.89 11.73
N GLY A 579 -15.57 -15.20 11.30
CA GLY A 579 -15.13 -15.04 9.91
C GLY A 579 -14.50 -13.68 9.60
N LEU A 580 -14.22 -12.84 10.61
CA LEU A 580 -13.42 -11.64 10.40
C LEU A 580 -11.96 -12.02 10.22
N ASP A 581 -11.32 -11.46 9.20
CA ASP A 581 -9.88 -11.53 9.07
C ASP A 581 -9.19 -10.43 9.90
N SER A 582 -7.86 -10.42 9.88
CA SER A 582 -7.06 -9.46 10.68
C SER A 582 -7.27 -8.01 10.25
N LEU A 583 -7.63 -7.81 8.97
CA LEU A 583 -7.87 -6.52 8.37
C LEU A 583 -9.21 -5.95 8.87
N ALA A 584 -10.28 -6.75 8.79
CA ALA A 584 -11.61 -6.40 9.29
C ALA A 584 -11.57 -6.06 10.79
N VAL A 585 -10.80 -6.80 11.59
CA VAL A 585 -10.59 -6.54 13.03
C VAL A 585 -9.90 -5.19 13.28
N THR A 586 -8.94 -4.79 12.45
CA THR A 586 -8.28 -3.49 12.62
C THR A 586 -9.14 -2.33 12.11
N MET A 587 -9.89 -2.54 11.02
CA MET A 587 -10.88 -1.57 10.54
C MET A 587 -11.95 -1.31 11.61
N LEU A 588 -12.42 -2.36 12.29
CA LEU A 588 -13.31 -2.27 13.43
C LEU A 588 -12.71 -1.39 14.55
N ARG A 589 -11.44 -1.63 14.92
CA ARG A 589 -10.71 -0.82 15.90
C ARG A 589 -10.61 0.64 15.46
N ASN A 590 -10.24 0.92 14.22
CA ASN A 590 -10.08 2.29 13.71
C ASN A 590 -11.41 3.04 13.68
N GLN A 591 -12.50 2.38 13.28
CA GLN A 591 -13.86 2.94 13.32
C GLN A 591 -14.35 3.18 14.75
N LEU A 592 -14.01 2.31 15.70
CA LEU A 592 -14.35 2.46 17.10
C LEU A 592 -13.57 3.63 17.75
N GLN A 593 -12.25 3.70 17.54
CA GLN A 593 -11.40 4.82 17.97
C GLN A 593 -11.94 6.17 17.46
N THR A 594 -12.25 6.22 16.17
CA THR A 594 -12.90 7.35 15.49
C THR A 594 -14.19 7.77 16.19
N SER A 595 -15.09 6.81 16.43
CA SER A 595 -16.42 7.09 16.99
C SER A 595 -16.37 7.52 18.46
N LEU A 596 -15.35 7.07 19.20
CA LEU A 596 -15.10 7.43 20.59
C LEU A 596 -14.28 8.74 20.72
N GLY A 597 -13.50 9.11 19.70
CA GLY A 597 -12.56 10.23 19.77
C GLY A 597 -11.44 10.01 20.79
N THR A 598 -11.02 8.76 21.00
CA THR A 598 -9.95 8.37 21.95
C THR A 598 -9.05 7.31 21.31
N PRO A 599 -7.71 7.44 21.40
CA PRO A 599 -6.79 6.42 20.89
C PRO A 599 -7.05 5.06 21.56
N LEU A 600 -7.09 3.99 20.76
CA LEU A 600 -7.10 2.61 21.21
C LEU A 600 -5.72 2.01 20.94
N PRO A 601 -5.18 1.05 21.70
CA PRO A 601 -3.98 0.33 21.29
C PRO A 601 -4.19 -0.44 19.97
N ALA A 602 -3.16 -0.60 19.14
CA ALA A 602 -3.27 -1.37 17.89
C ALA A 602 -3.50 -2.87 18.14
N THR A 603 -3.04 -3.39 19.28
CA THR A 603 -3.20 -4.80 19.68
C THR A 603 -4.55 -5.12 20.31
N ILE A 604 -5.35 -4.10 20.65
CA ILE A 604 -6.55 -4.23 21.50
C ILE A 604 -7.56 -5.25 20.97
N ALA A 605 -7.79 -5.29 19.66
CA ALA A 605 -8.80 -6.14 19.06
C ALA A 605 -8.33 -7.60 18.91
N PHE A 606 -7.03 -7.85 19.13
CA PHE A 606 -6.45 -9.19 19.25
C PHE A 606 -6.41 -9.67 20.71
N GLU A 607 -6.15 -8.76 21.65
CA GLU A 607 -6.19 -9.03 23.09
C GLU A 607 -7.62 -9.23 23.61
N HIS A 608 -8.56 -8.45 23.06
CA HIS A 608 -9.99 -8.49 23.33
C HIS A 608 -10.73 -8.98 22.08
N SER A 609 -10.61 -10.28 21.82
CA SER A 609 -11.01 -10.91 20.56
C SER A 609 -12.51 -11.17 20.42
N THR A 610 -13.37 -10.63 21.29
CA THR A 610 -14.84 -10.77 21.23
C THR A 610 -15.51 -9.41 21.38
N VAL A 611 -16.73 -9.25 20.87
CA VAL A 611 -17.51 -8.00 21.03
C VAL A 611 -17.63 -7.65 22.52
N LEU A 612 -17.95 -8.63 23.37
CA LEU A 612 -18.14 -8.40 24.80
C LEU A 612 -16.84 -7.97 25.49
N SER A 613 -15.72 -8.65 25.21
CA SER A 613 -14.43 -8.32 25.84
C SER A 613 -13.90 -6.96 25.40
N LEU A 614 -14.07 -6.60 24.12
CA LEU A 614 -13.69 -5.29 23.59
C LEU A 614 -14.56 -4.17 24.20
N CYS A 615 -15.88 -4.38 24.28
CA CYS A 615 -16.79 -3.40 24.88
C CYS A 615 -16.50 -3.19 26.37
N ARG A 616 -16.17 -4.25 27.12
CA ARG A 616 -15.79 -4.13 28.54
C ARG A 616 -14.53 -3.31 28.71
N PHE A 617 -13.48 -3.61 27.95
CA PHE A 617 -12.23 -2.83 28.00
C PHE A 617 -12.49 -1.36 27.70
N VAL A 618 -13.24 -1.06 26.64
CA VAL A 618 -13.58 0.33 26.28
C VAL A 618 -14.39 1.02 27.39
N ALA A 619 -15.39 0.33 27.94
CA ALA A 619 -16.24 0.87 29.00
C ALA A 619 -15.44 1.15 30.29
N GLU A 620 -14.61 0.20 30.73
CA GLU A 620 -13.89 0.28 32.01
C GLU A 620 -12.64 1.15 31.92
N CYS A 621 -11.79 0.93 30.91
CA CYS A 621 -10.48 1.56 30.82
C CYS A 621 -10.51 2.95 30.18
N LEU A 622 -11.48 3.24 29.30
CA LEU A 622 -11.50 4.51 28.54
C LEU A 622 -12.66 5.43 28.92
N LEU A 623 -13.79 4.86 29.34
CA LEU A 623 -15.00 5.62 29.66
C LEU A 623 -15.30 5.67 31.17
N GLY A 624 -14.59 4.90 32.00
CA GLY A 624 -14.80 4.86 33.46
C GLY A 624 -16.19 4.36 33.88
N MET A 625 -16.84 3.56 33.03
CA MET A 625 -18.20 3.07 33.20
C MET A 625 -18.24 1.79 34.05
N LYS A 626 -19.31 1.62 34.83
CA LYS A 626 -19.58 0.35 35.50
C LYS A 626 -20.21 -0.63 34.51
N THR A 627 -19.55 -1.76 34.28
CA THR A 627 -20.08 -2.85 33.45
C THR A 627 -20.96 -3.80 34.30
N PRO A 628 -21.98 -4.44 33.70
CA PRO A 628 -22.74 -5.48 34.40
C PRO A 628 -21.82 -6.66 34.80
N PRO A 629 -21.99 -7.23 36.01
CA PRO A 629 -21.19 -8.36 36.46
C PRO A 629 -21.36 -9.56 35.53
N ASP A 630 -20.26 -10.31 35.35
CA ASP A 630 -20.18 -11.41 34.39
C ASP A 630 -21.07 -12.60 34.82
N THR A 631 -22.25 -12.73 34.22
CA THR A 631 -23.17 -13.85 34.48
C THR A 631 -23.05 -14.99 33.46
N ALA A 632 -22.10 -14.92 32.51
CA ALA A 632 -21.91 -15.94 31.50
C ALA A 632 -20.43 -16.25 31.23
N ASN A 633 -19.81 -17.06 32.12
CA ASN A 633 -19.01 -18.25 31.78
C ASN A 633 -18.29 -18.81 33.04
N PRO A 634 -18.77 -19.90 33.68
CA PRO A 634 -18.09 -20.55 34.80
C PRO A 634 -16.71 -21.14 34.44
N ALA A 635 -16.41 -21.33 33.15
CA ALA A 635 -15.19 -22.04 32.71
C ALA A 635 -13.88 -21.25 32.90
N ARG A 636 -13.93 -19.93 33.12
CA ARG A 636 -12.73 -19.10 33.33
C ARG A 636 -12.35 -18.88 34.80
N ARG A 637 -13.19 -19.32 35.74
CA ARG A 637 -12.85 -19.29 37.17
C ARG A 637 -12.04 -20.53 37.61
N ALA A 638 -11.92 -21.54 36.74
CA ALA A 638 -11.10 -22.72 36.96
C ALA A 638 -9.62 -22.59 36.50
N THR A 639 -9.25 -21.52 35.77
CA THR A 639 -7.87 -21.33 35.27
C THR A 639 -7.01 -20.36 36.11
N LYS A 640 -7.46 -20.00 37.32
CA LYS A 640 -6.61 -19.41 38.38
C LYS A 640 -6.10 -20.44 39.40
N ARG A 641 -6.02 -21.72 38.98
CA ARG A 641 -5.16 -22.70 39.65
C ARG A 641 -3.89 -22.82 38.81
N ARG A 642 -2.74 -22.50 39.41
CA ARG A 642 -1.42 -22.90 38.91
C ARG A 642 -1.51 -24.36 38.43
N PRO A 643 -1.14 -24.69 37.19
CA PRO A 643 -0.68 -26.03 36.91
C PRO A 643 0.73 -26.13 37.50
N ASP A 644 0.84 -26.70 38.70
CA ASP A 644 2.05 -27.40 39.06
C ASP A 644 2.13 -28.65 38.17
N SER A 645 2.67 -28.48 36.98
CA SER A 645 3.19 -29.54 36.12
C SER A 645 4.10 -28.91 35.05
N HIS A 646 5.23 -28.36 35.50
CA HIS A 646 6.42 -28.37 34.67
C HIS A 646 6.92 -29.83 34.64
N GLU A 647 6.57 -30.60 33.60
CA GLU A 647 7.53 -31.60 33.12
C GLU A 647 8.59 -30.82 32.34
N SER A 648 9.83 -30.95 32.79
CA SER A 648 10.94 -30.19 32.23
C SER A 648 11.29 -30.72 30.84
N MET A 649 11.88 -29.87 30.00
CA MET A 649 12.45 -30.30 28.71
C MET A 649 13.58 -31.34 28.87
N ALA A 650 14.02 -31.64 30.10
CA ALA A 650 15.04 -32.65 30.41
C ALA A 650 14.47 -34.08 30.54
N ASP A 651 13.14 -34.26 30.64
CA ASP A 651 12.51 -35.59 30.80
C ASP A 651 12.14 -36.26 29.46
N LEU A 652 12.26 -35.56 28.33
CA LEU A 652 11.99 -36.08 26.99
C LEU A 652 13.23 -36.74 26.35
N ASP A 653 14.42 -36.31 26.73
CA ASP A 653 15.69 -36.86 26.22
C ASP A 653 16.08 -38.21 26.86
N SER A 654 15.35 -38.65 27.89
CA SER A 654 15.58 -39.91 28.60
C SER A 654 14.63 -41.06 28.22
N LEU A 655 13.69 -40.83 27.30
CA LEU A 655 12.69 -41.81 26.90
C LEU A 655 13.17 -42.64 25.71
N SER A 656 12.83 -43.92 25.69
CA SER A 656 13.12 -44.79 24.54
C SER A 656 12.21 -44.45 23.35
N GLU A 657 12.66 -44.74 22.12
CA GLU A 657 11.89 -44.46 20.90
C GLU A 657 10.51 -45.16 20.90
N GLU A 658 10.39 -46.33 21.53
CA GLU A 658 9.11 -47.05 21.68
C GLU A 658 8.12 -46.30 22.59
N GLU A 659 8.58 -45.74 23.72
CA GLU A 659 7.73 -44.97 24.64
C GLU A 659 7.27 -43.64 24.05
N LEU A 660 8.11 -43.03 23.20
CA LEU A 660 7.75 -41.82 22.47
C LEU A 660 6.68 -42.11 21.41
N ALA A 661 6.79 -43.24 20.72
CA ALA A 661 5.82 -43.69 19.71
C ALA A 661 4.45 -44.00 20.34
N ASP A 662 4.40 -44.67 21.48
CA ASP A 662 3.15 -44.97 22.19
C ASP A 662 2.45 -43.71 22.72
N ARG A 663 3.22 -42.73 23.21
CA ARG A 663 2.67 -41.43 23.64
C ARG A 663 2.13 -40.61 22.47
N LEU A 664 2.80 -40.65 21.31
CA LEU A 664 2.32 -40.02 20.08
C LEU A 664 1.05 -40.70 19.54
N ALA A 665 0.99 -42.03 19.58
CA ALA A 665 -0.19 -42.80 19.17
C ALA A 665 -1.40 -42.49 20.06
N SER A 666 -1.20 -42.37 21.38
CA SER A 666 -2.25 -41.98 22.33
C SER A 666 -2.79 -40.55 22.10
N ARG A 667 -1.91 -39.59 21.75
CA ARG A 667 -2.31 -38.23 21.35
C ARG A 667 -3.03 -38.19 20.00
N LEU A 668 -2.61 -39.01 19.04
CA LEU A 668 -3.29 -39.14 17.74
C LEU A 668 -4.67 -39.79 17.87
N ALA A 669 -4.84 -40.72 18.81
CA ALA A 669 -6.13 -41.34 19.09
C ALA A 669 -7.12 -40.34 19.70
N THR A 670 -6.66 -39.48 20.61
CA THR A 670 -7.49 -38.43 21.23
C THR A 670 -7.90 -37.34 20.23
N LEU A 671 -7.03 -36.99 19.28
CA LEU A 671 -7.34 -36.04 18.20
C LEU A 671 -8.32 -36.59 17.14
N LYS A 672 -8.32 -37.91 16.91
CA LYS A 672 -9.27 -38.56 15.98
C LYS A 672 -10.69 -38.66 16.56
N THR A 673 -10.85 -38.72 17.87
CA THR A 673 -12.17 -38.70 18.53
C THR A 673 -12.87 -37.34 18.48
N ASP A 674 -12.11 -36.24 18.37
CA ASP A 674 -12.68 -34.87 18.34
C ASP A 674 -13.11 -34.40 16.93
N HIS A 675 -12.64 -35.05 15.85
CA HIS A 675 -13.03 -34.71 14.47
C HIS A 675 -14.20 -35.53 13.90
N GLY A 676 -14.86 -36.37 14.73
CA GLY A 676 -16.00 -37.21 14.33
C GLY A 676 -17.39 -36.59 14.53
N LYS A 677 -17.46 -35.32 14.96
CA LYS A 677 -18.71 -34.57 15.11
C LYS A 677 -18.49 -33.12 14.68
N HIS A 678 -18.51 -32.84 13.39
CA HIS A 678 -19.05 -31.61 12.79
C HIS A 678 -19.15 -31.73 11.28
#